data_AF-A0AAF0EGB7-F1
#
_entry.id   AF-A0AAF0EGB7-F1
#
_cell.length_a   1.000
_cell.length_b   1.000
_cell.length_c   1.000
_cell.angle_alpha   90.00
_cell.angle_beta   90.00
_cell.angle_gamma   90.00
#
_symmetry.space_group_name_H-M   'P 1'
#
loop_
_entity.id
_entity.type
_entity.pdbx_description
1 polymer ?
#
loop_
_entity_poly.entity_id
_entity_poly.type
_entity_poly.pdbx_seq_one_letter_code
_entity_poly.pdbx_strand_id
1 'polypeptide(L)'
;MVRPAALLFGAAAPASIYYTATHPAPATPASHYDRAFPTNVGYRGSVESGARPFRAQVDHINTTEEDRGAAIELRWVPKDAVKDNATSDDIFRNLGTSSPYRPALDLFPETIPYQTIPPKCEIEQVHFLYRHGARYPTSESKRGPGKFGARLAQAKATNRFYASGDLSFLNDWEYSLGLAKLVNQGAQDMFVAGSHAFYQYGALLDQATHKPVIRTSSQSRMLDSARYWTLGFFGWDAPKSVHMEILNEAKHMNSTLSPKYACKNARKKRFKMGHKISAEWNELFLPAVAHRLQPMIRGLNLTNEDILSMMSACAYETVGLGYSDFCRVFTKSEWHNFEYSIDLEFQGNHGFMSPTGKAQGIGWVTELQHRLRRKPFNGPWSSQNTTVNTDTTYFPVDQPIYVDFTHDTVLTGILTALNLTQFSEFLDPQQANPRRKYRASHVTPFAARLILEVIACEDDTWIQTAYDESMYDVSCFGKNGTDFVVQGPVRWGVPSTCTNAPHVPTVPTPIMYMFGLEPLTVLLLATYAHADKVYWGNVTGTSEKLFPTDIGFYGEQVPGGSPFNAMVDHLGSDHRSSVEMRWEPKGEDDSRASWKDLWYNLGDMSPYHPSTDLFPEMAEYSTVPKQCSIKQVHILHRHGAKYPDKGHKSGPGNFGKKIKKQRKKGELKVSGELSFLNDWDYELGQKILTHYGSDQMFSSGVKHYYDYAKLLDDFKGKPYHLEVLTEEDYQNNTLASKNACRNADNDDFMYGEYLSSQWQPIYLEAPRKRLQKSISSLNLTHTDVYNMMLNCPYLTYGIGFSDFCNLFTAEEWRNFEYDQDLQTYGDHGFMNPTARAQGVPYVQELAARLLQKKFTGPVTAQNMTLELNSTYTPMDQPLYADFSHHSVITGIMTALNLTQFKDWLDPTKPNPHRKYRTSQVSPLALRMVWEVMDCDMNGDKEDYLRLKLNDVVYPLDESNGCQKRKDGLCKVSDYANFLVNHAYKASKFDLVCFGKNQTDFTLTGPVTDGVIPDKDIHA
;
A
#
# COMPACT_ATOMS: atom_id res chain seq x y z
N MET A 1 75.91 8.67 10.54
CA MET A 1 76.85 8.87 9.42
C MET A 1 76.15 8.50 8.11
N VAL A 2 75.88 9.54 7.31
CA VAL A 2 75.84 9.65 5.84
C VAL A 2 75.72 8.37 4.95
N ARG A 3 74.67 8.38 4.11
CA ARG A 3 74.39 7.64 2.83
C ARG A 3 75.56 7.71 1.81
N PRO A 4 75.69 6.84 0.77
CA PRO A 4 74.82 6.79 -0.44
C PRO A 4 74.64 5.36 -1.09
N ALA A 5 73.55 5.06 -1.83
CA ALA A 5 73.31 5.12 -3.31
C ALA A 5 74.44 4.43 -4.16
N ALA A 6 74.23 3.62 -5.22
CA ALA A 6 73.15 3.37 -6.19
C ALA A 6 73.47 2.12 -7.09
N LEU A 7 72.60 1.83 -8.10
CA LEU A 7 72.80 1.08 -9.39
C LEU A 7 72.67 -0.47 -9.35
N LEU A 8 72.15 -1.24 -10.32
CA LEU A 8 71.39 -1.10 -11.58
C LEU A 8 71.13 -2.53 -12.18
N PHE A 9 70.25 -2.63 -13.20
CA PHE A 9 70.03 -3.73 -14.18
C PHE A 9 69.31 -5.02 -13.70
N GLY A 10 68.35 -5.63 -14.42
CA GLY A 10 67.75 -5.38 -15.73
C GLY A 10 67.31 -6.72 -16.37
N ALA A 11 66.10 -6.79 -16.95
CA ALA A 11 65.76 -7.62 -18.12
C ALA A 11 64.33 -7.28 -18.60
N ALA A 12 64.21 -6.92 -19.88
CA ALA A 12 62.99 -6.49 -20.54
C ALA A 12 62.56 -7.46 -21.66
N ALA A 13 61.24 -7.72 -21.71
CA ALA A 13 60.30 -7.94 -22.84
C ALA A 13 60.59 -9.01 -23.93
N PRO A 14 59.52 -9.57 -24.54
CA PRO A 14 58.78 -8.80 -25.54
C PRO A 14 57.27 -8.71 -25.30
N ALA A 15 56.74 -7.56 -25.71
CA ALA A 15 55.34 -7.20 -25.70
C ALA A 15 54.57 -7.93 -26.81
N SER A 16 53.38 -8.44 -26.47
CA SER A 16 52.30 -8.70 -27.44
C SER A 16 51.16 -7.76 -27.10
N ILE A 17 50.88 -6.86 -28.03
CA ILE A 17 49.84 -5.83 -27.97
C ILE A 17 48.49 -6.52 -28.19
N TYR A 18 47.63 -6.55 -27.17
CA TYR A 18 46.19 -6.63 -27.36
C TYR A 18 45.59 -5.31 -26.88
N TYR A 19 45.07 -4.54 -27.83
CA TYR A 19 44.26 -3.35 -27.59
C TYR A 19 43.07 -3.72 -26.70
N THR A 20 43.07 -3.31 -25.43
CA THR A 20 41.83 -3.14 -24.68
C THR A 20 41.34 -1.73 -24.98
N ALA A 21 40.52 -1.62 -26.03
CA ALA A 21 39.65 -0.48 -26.19
C ALA A 21 38.67 -0.48 -25.01
N THR A 22 39.03 0.22 -23.93
CA THR A 22 38.03 0.73 -23.00
C THR A 22 37.23 1.77 -23.80
N HIS A 23 36.19 1.32 -24.49
CA HIS A 23 35.09 2.21 -24.79
C HIS A 23 34.49 2.57 -23.42
N PRO A 24 34.58 3.83 -22.95
CA PRO A 24 33.49 4.31 -22.11
C PRO A 24 32.23 4.02 -22.93
N ALA A 25 31.28 3.29 -22.35
CA ALA A 25 29.92 3.34 -22.90
C ALA A 25 29.66 4.83 -23.16
N PRO A 26 29.29 5.24 -24.38
CA PRO A 26 29.02 6.64 -24.63
C PRO A 26 28.03 7.04 -23.55
N ALA A 27 28.41 8.06 -22.75
CA ALA A 27 27.41 8.76 -21.98
C ALA A 27 26.36 9.14 -23.03
N THR A 28 25.22 8.45 -23.00
CA THR A 28 24.07 8.84 -23.80
C THR A 28 23.93 10.33 -23.52
N PRO A 29 24.02 11.20 -24.55
CA PRO A 29 23.87 12.62 -24.31
C PRO A 29 22.58 12.77 -23.54
N ALA A 30 22.66 13.26 -22.28
CA ALA A 30 21.49 13.52 -21.47
C ALA A 30 20.49 14.21 -22.38
N SER A 31 19.31 13.60 -22.54
CA SER A 31 18.30 14.09 -23.46
C SER A 31 18.06 15.56 -23.13
N HIS A 32 17.61 16.37 -24.09
CA HIS A 32 17.28 17.78 -23.82
C HIS A 32 16.32 17.89 -22.60
N TYR A 33 15.53 16.84 -22.34
CA TYR A 33 14.62 16.71 -21.20
C TYR A 33 15.30 16.38 -19.85
N ASP A 34 16.34 15.54 -19.82
CA ASP A 34 17.10 15.26 -18.57
C ASP A 34 17.84 16.50 -18.06
N ARG A 35 18.19 17.41 -18.99
CA ARG A 35 18.72 18.75 -18.65
C ARG A 35 17.63 19.68 -18.14
N ALA A 36 16.41 19.54 -18.64
CA ALA A 36 15.30 20.38 -18.21
C ALA A 36 14.88 20.04 -16.78
N PHE A 37 14.67 18.75 -16.44
CA PHE A 37 14.14 18.31 -15.14
C PHE A 37 15.16 17.49 -14.33
N PRO A 38 16.19 18.12 -13.74
CA PRO A 38 17.18 17.41 -12.94
C PRO A 38 16.55 16.86 -11.65
N THR A 39 16.71 15.57 -11.39
CA THR A 39 16.21 14.95 -10.15
C THR A 39 17.11 15.26 -8.94
N ASN A 40 18.31 15.80 -9.16
CA ASN A 40 19.24 16.23 -8.13
C ASN A 40 19.48 17.74 -8.18
N VAL A 41 18.64 18.50 -7.46
CA VAL A 41 18.73 19.96 -7.35
C VAL A 41 19.42 20.44 -6.05
N GLY A 42 20.01 19.51 -5.28
CA GLY A 42 20.60 19.79 -3.97
C GLY A 42 19.58 20.00 -2.83
N TYR A 43 20.06 20.36 -1.64
CA TYR A 43 19.27 20.62 -0.42
C TYR A 43 18.24 19.52 -0.06
N ARG A 44 18.72 18.29 0.14
CA ARG A 44 17.92 17.14 0.62
C ARG A 44 17.46 17.25 2.07
N GLY A 45 18.06 18.15 2.85
CA GLY A 45 17.94 18.15 4.31
C GLY A 45 18.79 17.03 4.96
N SER A 46 18.96 17.12 6.28
CA SER A 46 19.61 16.06 7.06
C SER A 46 18.62 14.93 7.32
N VAL A 47 19.02 13.71 6.99
CA VAL A 47 18.22 12.50 7.23
C VAL A 47 19.09 11.39 7.80
N GLU A 48 18.51 10.57 8.67
CA GLU A 48 19.14 9.38 9.24
C GLU A 48 18.13 8.24 9.25
N SER A 49 18.57 7.02 8.98
CA SER A 49 17.74 5.83 9.14
C SER A 49 17.61 5.49 10.63
N GLY A 50 16.45 4.99 11.05
CA GLY A 50 16.27 4.38 12.37
C GLY A 50 16.72 2.92 12.39
N ALA A 51 16.51 2.27 13.53
CA ALA A 51 16.69 0.83 13.67
C ALA A 51 15.72 0.05 12.78
N ARG A 52 16.08 -1.19 12.43
CA ARG A 52 15.17 -2.07 11.71
C ARG A 52 14.10 -2.61 12.67
N PRO A 53 12.82 -2.62 12.26
CA PRO A 53 11.73 -3.12 13.08
C PRO A 53 11.76 -4.65 13.23
N PHE A 54 11.14 -5.14 14.30
CA PHE A 54 10.97 -6.57 14.56
C PHE A 54 9.58 -6.86 15.17
N ARG A 55 8.53 -6.35 14.53
CA ARG A 55 7.17 -6.35 15.09
C ARG A 55 6.70 -7.77 15.43
N ALA A 56 6.97 -8.76 14.60
CA ALA A 56 6.55 -10.14 14.86
C ALA A 56 7.11 -10.70 16.19
N GLN A 57 8.28 -10.20 16.64
CA GLN A 57 8.90 -10.60 17.89
C GLN A 57 8.34 -9.86 19.12
N VAL A 58 8.00 -8.58 18.98
CA VAL A 58 7.68 -7.69 20.11
C VAL A 58 6.18 -7.41 20.27
N ASP A 59 5.39 -7.64 19.22
CA ASP A 59 3.94 -7.50 19.30
C ASP A 59 3.35 -8.64 20.14
N HIS A 60 2.81 -8.25 21.28
CA HIS A 60 2.15 -9.12 22.24
C HIS A 60 0.66 -8.78 22.41
N ILE A 61 0.08 -8.00 21.49
CA ILE A 61 -1.34 -7.65 21.53
C ILE A 61 -2.18 -8.87 21.13
N ASN A 62 -2.75 -9.51 22.14
CA ASN A 62 -3.64 -10.65 21.98
C ASN A 62 -5.09 -10.18 21.80
N THR A 63 -5.43 -9.69 20.61
CA THR A 63 -6.80 -9.31 20.23
C THR A 63 -7.26 -10.05 18.99
N THR A 64 -8.57 -10.31 18.91
CA THR A 64 -9.26 -10.85 17.73
C THR A 64 -9.68 -9.76 16.74
N GLU A 65 -9.30 -8.49 16.99
CA GLU A 65 -9.69 -7.35 16.15
C GLU A 65 -9.07 -7.43 14.74
N GLU A 66 -9.77 -6.82 13.78
CA GLU A 66 -9.67 -7.07 12.33
C GLU A 66 -8.39 -6.59 11.63
N ASP A 67 -7.35 -6.12 12.32
CA ASP A 67 -6.21 -5.43 11.68
C ASP A 67 -4.90 -6.24 11.62
N ARG A 68 -4.97 -7.58 11.74
CA ARG A 68 -3.77 -8.46 11.69
C ARG A 68 -2.99 -8.36 10.38
N GLY A 69 -3.66 -7.92 9.31
CA GLY A 69 -3.10 -7.74 7.97
C GLY A 69 -2.27 -6.47 7.77
N ALA A 70 -2.38 -5.47 8.68
CA ALA A 70 -1.68 -4.20 8.53
C ALA A 70 -0.19 -4.29 8.80
N ALA A 71 0.56 -3.32 8.26
CA ALA A 71 2.00 -3.21 8.43
C ALA A 71 2.42 -2.60 9.77
N ILE A 72 1.58 -1.73 10.34
CA ILE A 72 1.80 -1.04 11.61
C ILE A 72 0.72 -1.43 12.61
N GLU A 73 1.05 -1.37 13.91
CA GLU A 73 0.13 -1.76 14.98
C GLU A 73 -0.85 -0.64 15.35
N LEU A 74 -2.12 -0.83 14.99
CA LEU A 74 -3.20 0.13 15.27
C LEU A 74 -4.28 -0.40 16.23
N ARG A 75 -4.12 -1.59 16.81
CA ARG A 75 -5.09 -2.21 17.75
C ARG A 75 -4.90 -1.75 19.19
N TRP A 76 -3.94 -0.87 19.46
CA TRP A 76 -3.84 -0.25 20.79
C TRP A 76 -5.10 0.53 21.12
N VAL A 77 -5.62 0.33 22.32
CA VAL A 77 -6.69 1.13 22.91
C VAL A 77 -6.13 1.99 24.07
N PRO A 78 -6.74 3.15 24.37
CA PRO A 78 -6.29 4.00 25.46
C PRO A 78 -6.29 3.28 26.82
N LYS A 79 -5.52 3.82 27.77
CA LYS A 79 -5.62 3.39 29.16
C LYS A 79 -7.05 3.55 29.67
N ASP A 80 -7.52 2.55 30.41
CA ASP A 80 -8.88 2.46 30.97
C ASP A 80 -10.00 2.41 29.90
N ALA A 81 -9.70 1.93 28.68
CA ALA A 81 -10.63 1.91 27.54
C ALA A 81 -12.00 1.30 27.84
N VAL A 82 -12.08 0.21 28.61
CA VAL A 82 -13.36 -0.42 28.99
C VAL A 82 -14.24 0.54 29.78
N LYS A 83 -13.64 1.31 30.70
CA LYS A 83 -14.35 2.30 31.53
C LYS A 83 -14.81 3.49 30.69
N ASP A 84 -13.97 3.93 29.76
CA ASP A 84 -14.19 5.15 28.97
C ASP A 84 -14.93 4.90 27.64
N ASN A 85 -15.33 3.64 27.38
CA ASN A 85 -15.86 3.19 26.09
C ASN A 85 -14.99 3.70 24.92
N ALA A 86 -13.69 3.47 25.04
CA ALA A 86 -12.68 3.98 24.11
C ALA A 86 -12.31 2.93 23.06
N THR A 87 -12.00 3.40 21.86
CA THR A 87 -11.53 2.56 20.74
C THR A 87 -10.12 2.98 20.33
N SER A 88 -9.50 2.26 19.39
CA SER A 88 -8.19 2.63 18.85
C SER A 88 -8.17 4.02 18.19
N ASP A 89 -9.30 4.48 17.66
CA ASP A 89 -9.45 5.82 17.07
C ASP A 89 -9.24 6.94 18.08
N ASP A 90 -9.55 6.70 19.36
CA ASP A 90 -9.26 7.64 20.44
C ASP A 90 -7.73 7.86 20.63
N ILE A 91 -6.89 7.00 20.06
CA ILE A 91 -5.44 7.22 19.90
C ILE A 91 -5.16 7.74 18.49
N PHE A 92 -5.34 6.89 17.47
CA PHE A 92 -4.72 7.09 16.15
C PHE A 92 -5.39 8.16 15.29
N ARG A 93 -6.57 8.66 15.69
CA ARG A 93 -7.19 9.87 15.10
C ARG A 93 -7.03 11.11 15.98
N ASN A 94 -6.14 11.04 16.99
CA ASN A 94 -5.86 12.12 17.95
C ASN A 94 -4.34 12.33 18.17
N LEU A 95 -3.52 12.05 17.14
CA LEU A 95 -2.06 12.24 17.15
C LEU A 95 -1.61 13.52 16.44
N GLY A 96 -2.53 14.47 16.24
CA GLY A 96 -2.34 15.72 15.50
C GLY A 96 -1.86 15.45 14.08
N THR A 97 -0.93 16.27 13.61
CA THR A 97 -0.32 16.11 12.28
C THR A 97 0.62 14.92 12.14
N SER A 98 0.77 14.09 13.18
CA SER A 98 1.52 12.83 13.13
C SER A 98 0.60 11.60 13.08
N SER A 99 -0.71 11.81 12.93
CA SER A 99 -1.67 10.73 12.73
C SER A 99 -1.39 9.99 11.41
N PRO A 100 -1.45 8.65 11.39
CA PRO A 100 -1.52 7.88 10.15
C PRO A 100 -2.66 8.38 9.27
N TYR A 101 -2.50 8.30 7.95
CA TYR A 101 -3.54 8.74 7.02
C TYR A 101 -4.82 7.94 7.22
N ARG A 102 -5.96 8.63 7.27
CA ARG A 102 -7.29 8.06 7.12
C ARG A 102 -8.22 9.07 6.43
N PRO A 103 -9.18 8.60 5.62
CA PRO A 103 -10.26 9.43 5.10
C PRO A 103 -10.97 10.22 6.20
N ALA A 104 -11.23 11.51 5.98
CA ALA A 104 -11.85 12.42 6.95
C ALA A 104 -13.38 12.49 6.79
N LEU A 105 -14.05 11.34 6.65
CA LEU A 105 -15.49 11.25 6.34
C LEU A 105 -16.40 11.89 7.41
N ASP A 106 -15.91 12.00 8.64
CA ASP A 106 -16.59 12.62 9.78
C ASP A 106 -16.38 14.14 9.90
N LEU A 107 -15.53 14.72 9.03
CA LEU A 107 -15.28 16.17 9.01
C LEU A 107 -16.48 16.94 8.45
N PHE A 108 -17.00 16.47 7.31
CA PHE A 108 -18.19 16.98 6.62
C PHE A 108 -19.11 15.83 6.17
N PRO A 109 -19.71 15.08 7.11
CA PRO A 109 -20.58 13.95 6.75
C PRO A 109 -21.77 14.37 5.87
N GLU A 110 -22.21 15.63 5.97
CA GLU A 110 -23.28 16.20 5.16
C GLU A 110 -22.98 16.26 3.65
N THR A 111 -21.71 16.12 3.25
CA THR A 111 -21.30 16.23 1.84
C THR A 111 -21.09 14.88 1.15
N ILE A 112 -21.08 13.78 1.92
CA ILE A 112 -20.90 12.43 1.38
C ILE A 112 -21.88 12.12 0.24
N PRO A 113 -23.20 12.46 0.34
CA PRO A 113 -24.15 12.19 -0.75
C PRO A 113 -23.85 12.93 -2.06
N TYR A 114 -22.97 13.92 -2.06
CA TYR A 114 -22.62 14.73 -3.22
C TYR A 114 -21.26 14.35 -3.84
N GLN A 115 -20.64 13.26 -3.35
CA GLN A 115 -19.41 12.67 -3.91
C GLN A 115 -19.53 12.23 -5.36
N THR A 116 -20.74 11.88 -5.78
CA THR A 116 -21.02 11.46 -7.14
C THR A 116 -21.24 12.68 -8.04
N ILE A 117 -20.68 12.66 -9.24
CA ILE A 117 -20.88 13.74 -10.20
C ILE A 117 -22.33 13.79 -10.71
N PRO A 118 -22.93 15.00 -10.82
CA PRO A 118 -24.28 15.13 -11.34
C PRO A 118 -24.39 14.60 -12.79
N PRO A 119 -25.56 14.05 -13.18
CA PRO A 119 -25.79 13.67 -14.57
C PRO A 119 -25.56 14.86 -15.51
N LYS A 120 -24.92 14.62 -16.66
CA LYS A 120 -24.57 15.63 -17.69
C LYS A 120 -23.43 16.60 -17.31
N CYS A 121 -22.65 16.24 -16.30
CA CYS A 121 -21.41 16.91 -15.97
C CYS A 121 -20.22 15.98 -16.22
N GLU A 122 -19.07 16.51 -16.59
CA GLU A 122 -17.81 15.78 -16.82
C GLU A 122 -16.65 16.48 -16.14
N ILE A 123 -15.74 15.73 -15.50
CA ILE A 123 -14.47 16.28 -15.02
C ILE A 123 -13.56 16.49 -16.23
N GLU A 124 -13.05 17.70 -16.40
CA GLU A 124 -12.07 18.02 -17.46
C GLU A 124 -10.64 18.15 -16.90
N GLN A 125 -10.51 18.45 -15.62
CA GLN A 125 -9.21 18.71 -15.01
C GLN A 125 -9.23 18.44 -13.50
N VAL A 126 -8.11 17.93 -12.98
CA VAL A 126 -7.93 17.71 -11.54
C VAL A 126 -6.59 18.27 -11.04
N HIS A 127 -6.61 18.87 -9.84
CA HIS A 127 -5.43 19.35 -9.12
C HIS A 127 -5.29 18.61 -7.80
N PHE A 128 -4.18 17.91 -7.64
CA PHE A 128 -3.80 17.28 -6.39
C PHE A 128 -2.73 18.11 -5.67
N LEU A 129 -2.93 18.30 -4.37
CA LEU A 129 -1.93 18.83 -3.46
C LEU A 129 -1.76 17.87 -2.29
N TYR A 130 -0.64 17.15 -2.29
CA TYR A 130 -0.30 16.15 -1.29
C TYR A 130 0.66 16.70 -0.23
N ARG A 131 0.50 16.27 1.01
CA ARG A 131 1.57 16.23 2.00
C ARG A 131 2.42 14.99 1.78
N HIS A 132 3.69 15.03 2.18
CA HIS A 132 4.50 13.82 2.30
C HIS A 132 3.84 12.74 3.18
N GLY A 133 4.16 11.47 2.92
CA GLY A 133 3.76 10.33 3.75
C GLY A 133 4.41 10.31 5.14
N ALA A 134 4.13 9.27 5.92
CA ALA A 134 4.70 9.08 7.25
C ALA A 134 6.26 9.13 7.24
N ARG A 135 6.84 9.65 8.33
CA ARG A 135 8.29 9.90 8.42
C ARG A 135 8.80 9.80 9.85
N TYR A 136 10.12 9.74 10.00
CA TYR A 136 10.79 9.94 11.28
C TYR A 136 10.65 11.40 11.81
N PRO A 137 10.86 11.63 13.12
CA PRO A 137 10.87 12.97 13.72
C PRO A 137 11.92 13.90 13.10
N THR A 138 11.70 15.22 13.15
CA THR A 138 12.71 16.22 12.78
C THR A 138 13.50 16.72 14.01
N SER A 139 14.75 17.16 13.80
CA SER A 139 15.61 17.69 14.87
C SER A 139 15.15 19.04 15.43
N GLU A 140 14.38 19.80 14.65
CA GLU A 140 13.82 21.08 15.07
C GLU A 140 12.59 20.94 15.98
N SER A 141 11.99 19.75 16.08
CA SER A 141 10.85 19.50 16.96
C SER A 141 11.30 19.57 18.42
N LYS A 142 10.89 20.64 19.11
CA LYS A 142 11.17 20.79 20.54
C LYS A 142 10.56 19.69 21.41
N ARG A 143 9.56 18.98 20.89
CA ARG A 143 8.74 17.94 21.54
C ARG A 143 8.98 16.55 20.94
N GLY A 144 10.09 16.38 20.20
CA GLY A 144 10.42 15.12 19.56
C GLY A 144 10.88 14.05 20.57
N PRO A 145 10.56 12.77 20.33
CA PRO A 145 10.88 11.66 21.25
C PRO A 145 12.38 11.52 21.55
N GLY A 146 13.27 12.00 20.65
CA GLY A 146 14.73 11.90 20.82
C GLY A 146 15.27 12.63 22.06
N LYS A 147 14.65 13.73 22.50
CA LYS A 147 15.08 14.43 23.73
C LYS A 147 14.81 13.62 24.98
N PHE A 148 13.61 13.04 25.08
CA PHE A 148 13.26 12.14 26.17
C PHE A 148 14.16 10.90 26.15
N GLY A 149 14.42 10.34 24.96
CA GLY A 149 15.39 9.27 24.75
C GLY A 149 16.77 9.57 25.36
N ALA A 150 17.33 10.74 25.06
CA ALA A 150 18.62 11.17 25.59
C ALA A 150 18.61 11.34 27.12
N ARG A 151 17.54 11.92 27.70
CA ARG A 151 17.42 12.08 29.16
C ARG A 151 17.27 10.75 29.87
N LEU A 152 16.49 9.83 29.31
CA LEU A 152 16.32 8.50 29.85
C LEU A 152 17.62 7.71 29.82
N ALA A 153 18.36 7.76 28.71
CA ALA A 153 19.68 7.12 28.59
C ALA A 153 20.65 7.63 29.67
N GLN A 154 20.67 8.95 29.93
CA GLN A 154 21.46 9.53 31.01
C GLN A 154 21.03 9.03 32.39
N ALA A 155 19.72 8.90 32.64
CA ALA A 155 19.20 8.37 33.90
C ALA A 155 19.55 6.88 34.09
N LYS A 156 19.44 6.06 33.03
CA LYS A 156 19.86 4.65 33.05
C LYS A 156 21.34 4.50 33.38
N ALA A 157 22.20 5.35 32.80
CA ALA A 157 23.64 5.34 33.04
C ALA A 157 24.03 5.59 34.51
N THR A 158 23.15 6.15 35.35
CA THR A 158 23.43 6.31 36.78
C THR A 158 23.17 5.06 37.61
N ASN A 159 22.64 3.97 37.03
CA ASN A 159 22.18 2.76 37.72
C ASN A 159 21.18 3.01 38.86
N ARG A 160 20.47 4.15 38.81
CA ARG A 160 19.40 4.52 39.77
C ARG A 160 18.03 4.58 39.11
N PHE A 161 17.99 4.45 37.78
CA PHE A 161 16.75 4.42 37.03
C PHE A 161 16.03 3.10 37.26
N TYR A 162 14.73 3.18 37.50
CA TYR A 162 13.85 2.02 37.57
C TYR A 162 12.44 2.46 37.20
N ALA A 163 11.79 1.72 36.33
CA ALA A 163 10.40 1.93 35.96
C ALA A 163 9.53 0.71 36.31
N SER A 164 8.26 0.93 36.59
CA SER A 164 7.29 -0.10 37.00
C SER A 164 5.91 0.17 36.40
N GLY A 165 4.96 -0.75 36.62
CA GLY A 165 3.59 -0.60 36.11
C GLY A 165 3.54 -0.45 34.59
N ASP A 166 2.72 0.47 34.08
CA ASP A 166 2.57 0.72 32.64
C ASP A 166 3.86 1.23 31.97
N LEU A 167 4.83 1.72 32.77
CA LEU A 167 6.11 2.24 32.28
C LEU A 167 7.25 1.23 32.44
N SER A 168 6.99 -0.02 32.85
CA SER A 168 8.05 -1.01 33.07
C SER A 168 8.90 -1.29 31.84
N PHE A 169 8.33 -1.14 30.64
CA PHE A 169 9.05 -1.28 29.37
C PHE A 169 10.20 -0.27 29.23
N LEU A 170 10.14 0.87 29.94
CA LEU A 170 11.22 1.88 29.92
C LEU A 170 12.54 1.35 30.49
N ASN A 171 12.54 0.24 31.25
CA ASN A 171 13.79 -0.38 31.70
C ASN A 171 14.64 -0.89 30.53
N ASP A 172 13.99 -1.41 29.49
CA ASP A 172 14.65 -2.00 28.31
C ASP A 172 14.54 -1.12 27.07
N TRP A 173 13.63 -0.14 27.06
CA TRP A 173 13.42 0.75 25.92
C TRP A 173 14.65 1.59 25.58
N GLU A 174 14.97 1.67 24.29
CA GLU A 174 16.01 2.52 23.72
C GLU A 174 15.46 3.34 22.56
N TYR A 175 15.90 4.60 22.46
CA TYR A 175 15.49 5.45 21.35
C TYR A 175 16.14 4.98 20.04
N SER A 176 15.31 4.52 19.12
CA SER A 176 15.73 3.84 17.89
C SER A 176 15.20 4.48 16.61
N LEU A 177 14.47 5.59 16.72
CA LEU A 177 13.94 6.33 15.57
C LEU A 177 15.04 7.11 14.83
N GLY A 178 14.92 7.17 13.51
CA GLY A 178 15.79 7.96 12.66
C GLY A 178 15.48 9.46 12.67
N LEU A 179 15.96 10.17 11.65
CA LEU A 179 15.79 11.62 11.49
C LEU A 179 15.14 11.94 10.14
N ALA A 180 13.97 12.57 10.17
CA ALA A 180 13.25 13.24 9.07
C ALA A 180 12.97 12.46 7.76
N LYS A 181 13.54 11.27 7.61
CA LYS A 181 13.41 10.39 6.44
C LYS A 181 11.99 9.82 6.35
N LEU A 182 11.50 9.66 5.12
CA LEU A 182 10.27 8.90 4.86
C LEU A 182 10.45 7.46 5.36
N VAL A 183 9.45 6.92 6.06
CA VAL A 183 9.45 5.53 6.55
C VAL A 183 8.67 4.64 5.57
N ASN A 184 8.76 3.32 5.72
CA ASN A 184 8.13 2.40 4.77
C ASN A 184 6.59 2.50 4.78
N GLN A 185 5.97 2.76 5.93
CA GLN A 185 4.56 3.11 5.98
C GLN A 185 4.26 4.35 5.13
N GLY A 186 5.10 5.40 5.21
CA GLY A 186 4.91 6.60 4.41
C GLY A 186 5.11 6.39 2.91
N ALA A 187 5.96 5.43 2.52
CA ALA A 187 6.06 5.00 1.13
C ALA A 187 4.78 4.29 0.67
N GLN A 188 4.21 3.42 1.50
CA GLN A 188 2.95 2.73 1.24
C GLN A 188 1.79 3.71 1.10
N ASP A 189 1.67 4.68 2.03
CA ASP A 189 0.62 5.70 1.99
C ASP A 189 0.63 6.42 0.62
N MET A 190 1.81 6.80 0.14
CA MET A 190 1.96 7.52 -1.13
C MET A 190 1.75 6.63 -2.35
N PHE A 191 2.18 5.37 -2.31
CA PHE A 191 1.95 4.40 -3.39
C PHE A 191 0.44 4.14 -3.57
N VAL A 192 -0.25 3.81 -2.48
CA VAL A 192 -1.70 3.58 -2.48
C VAL A 192 -2.45 4.84 -2.91
N ALA A 193 -2.03 6.04 -2.46
CA ALA A 193 -2.62 7.29 -2.91
C ALA A 193 -2.44 7.53 -4.43
N GLY A 194 -1.32 7.09 -5.00
CA GLY A 194 -1.06 7.14 -6.45
C GLY A 194 -1.97 6.20 -7.23
N SER A 195 -2.06 4.93 -6.81
CA SER A 195 -2.94 3.93 -7.42
C SER A 195 -4.41 4.33 -7.32
N HIS A 196 -4.83 4.85 -6.16
CA HIS A 196 -6.17 5.39 -5.98
C HIS A 196 -6.45 6.55 -6.95
N ALA A 197 -5.52 7.50 -7.10
CA ALA A 197 -5.68 8.60 -8.05
C ALA A 197 -5.73 8.11 -9.51
N PHE A 198 -5.04 7.01 -9.84
CA PHE A 198 -5.14 6.39 -11.16
C PHE A 198 -6.56 5.85 -11.42
N TYR A 199 -7.15 5.09 -10.49
CA TYR A 199 -8.53 4.59 -10.66
C TYR A 199 -9.55 5.73 -10.78
N GLN A 200 -9.37 6.80 -10.02
CA GLN A 200 -10.30 7.92 -10.04
C GLN A 200 -10.22 8.77 -11.31
N TYR A 201 -9.02 9.00 -11.87
CA TYR A 201 -8.81 10.04 -12.89
C TYR A 201 -7.92 9.61 -14.06
N GLY A 202 -7.54 8.34 -14.18
CA GLY A 202 -6.61 7.84 -15.20
C GLY A 202 -7.00 8.20 -16.62
N ALA A 203 -8.30 8.14 -16.95
CA ALA A 203 -8.84 8.48 -18.27
C ALA A 203 -8.60 9.94 -18.70
N LEU A 204 -8.37 10.87 -17.75
CA LEU A 204 -8.01 12.24 -18.09
C LEU A 204 -6.70 12.34 -18.88
N LEU A 205 -5.81 11.34 -18.75
CA LEU A 205 -4.56 11.29 -19.51
C LEU A 205 -4.75 10.84 -20.97
N ASP A 206 -5.89 10.25 -21.34
CA ASP A 206 -6.16 9.87 -22.73
C ASP A 206 -6.24 11.11 -23.64
N GLN A 207 -6.52 12.27 -23.05
CA GLN A 207 -6.56 13.57 -23.72
C GLN A 207 -5.23 14.33 -23.63
N ALA A 208 -4.24 13.82 -22.90
CA ALA A 208 -2.96 14.50 -22.70
C ALA A 208 -2.13 14.48 -23.99
N THR A 209 -1.66 15.66 -24.40
CA THR A 209 -0.83 15.84 -25.60
C THR A 209 0.67 15.75 -25.32
N HIS A 210 1.07 15.84 -24.05
CA HIS A 210 2.46 15.83 -23.58
C HIS A 210 2.56 15.15 -22.21
N LYS A 211 3.78 14.81 -21.77
CA LYS A 211 4.01 14.26 -20.43
C LYS A 211 3.61 15.27 -19.35
N PRO A 212 2.84 14.88 -18.33
CA PRO A 212 2.48 15.79 -17.26
C PRO A 212 3.72 16.16 -16.42
N VAL A 213 3.78 17.43 -16.04
CA VAL A 213 4.71 17.96 -15.05
C VAL A 213 4.10 17.80 -13.65
N ILE A 214 4.84 17.13 -12.78
CA ILE A 214 4.55 16.91 -11.37
C ILE A 214 5.58 17.68 -10.55
N ARG A 215 5.16 18.43 -9.53
CA ARG A 215 6.07 19.28 -8.74
C ARG A 215 6.22 18.79 -7.31
N THR A 216 7.44 18.84 -6.80
CA THR A 216 7.73 18.53 -5.39
C THR A 216 8.80 19.47 -4.86
N SER A 217 8.99 19.51 -3.54
CA SER A 217 10.08 20.27 -2.93
C SER A 217 11.30 19.38 -2.67
N SER A 218 12.49 19.98 -2.50
CA SER A 218 13.77 19.24 -2.57
C SER A 218 14.12 18.34 -1.38
N GLN A 219 13.43 18.45 -0.24
CA GLN A 219 13.72 17.62 0.93
C GLN A 219 13.53 16.12 0.62
N SER A 220 14.36 15.23 1.18
CA SER A 220 14.36 13.79 0.82
C SER A 220 12.97 13.17 0.91
N ARG A 221 12.27 13.32 2.04
CA ARG A 221 10.91 12.79 2.21
C ARG A 221 9.89 13.32 1.19
N MET A 222 10.09 14.52 0.66
CA MET A 222 9.19 15.15 -0.29
C MET A 222 9.41 14.57 -1.69
N LEU A 223 10.67 14.45 -2.10
CA LEU A 223 11.00 13.79 -3.35
C LEU A 223 10.59 12.31 -3.32
N ASP A 224 10.87 11.61 -2.23
CA ASP A 224 10.56 10.19 -2.12
C ASP A 224 9.04 9.97 -2.12
N SER A 225 8.26 10.83 -1.45
CA SER A 225 6.79 10.79 -1.53
C SER A 225 6.27 10.96 -2.95
N ALA A 226 6.81 11.93 -3.69
CA ALA A 226 6.42 12.16 -5.07
C ALA A 226 6.76 10.96 -5.96
N ARG A 227 7.94 10.35 -5.77
CA ARG A 227 8.36 9.15 -6.51
C ARG A 227 7.46 7.95 -6.25
N TYR A 228 7.12 7.68 -4.99
CA TYR A 228 6.21 6.59 -4.64
C TYR A 228 4.80 6.80 -5.16
N TRP A 229 4.29 8.03 -5.09
CA TRP A 229 3.02 8.37 -5.70
C TRP A 229 3.04 8.16 -7.22
N THR A 230 4.10 8.61 -7.92
CA THR A 230 4.22 8.38 -9.36
C THR A 230 4.38 6.91 -9.71
N LEU A 231 5.03 6.12 -8.84
CA LEU A 231 5.16 4.68 -9.03
C LEU A 231 3.80 3.97 -8.89
N GLY A 232 2.99 4.37 -7.90
CA GLY A 232 1.61 3.88 -7.76
C GLY A 232 0.73 4.28 -8.94
N PHE A 233 0.83 5.52 -9.42
CA PHE A 233 -0.01 6.02 -10.52
C PHE A 233 0.39 5.47 -11.90
N PHE A 234 1.68 5.51 -12.26
CA PHE A 234 2.19 5.19 -13.61
C PHE A 234 2.89 3.83 -13.71
N GLY A 235 3.05 3.10 -12.60
CA GLY A 235 3.82 1.86 -12.56
C GLY A 235 5.31 2.06 -12.80
N TRP A 236 6.02 0.99 -13.17
CA TRP A 236 7.47 0.98 -13.37
C TRP A 236 7.96 1.93 -14.49
N ASP A 237 7.08 2.31 -15.42
CA ASP A 237 7.38 3.27 -16.48
C ASP A 237 7.28 4.74 -16.03
N ALA A 238 6.97 5.02 -14.76
CA ALA A 238 6.90 6.38 -14.22
C ALA A 238 8.05 7.32 -14.65
N PRO A 239 9.34 6.91 -14.64
CA PRO A 239 10.43 7.79 -15.09
C PRO A 239 10.34 8.22 -16.57
N LYS A 240 9.64 7.43 -17.40
CA LYS A 240 9.41 7.73 -18.81
C LYS A 240 8.07 8.46 -19.03
N SER A 241 7.13 8.37 -18.11
CA SER A 241 5.75 8.88 -18.28
C SER A 241 5.56 10.31 -17.77
N VAL A 242 6.40 10.81 -16.87
CA VAL A 242 6.21 12.14 -16.25
C VAL A 242 7.48 13.00 -16.27
N HIS A 243 7.30 14.31 -16.15
CA HIS A 243 8.37 15.25 -15.80
C HIS A 243 8.27 15.62 -14.32
N MET A 244 9.37 15.54 -13.59
CA MET A 244 9.40 15.85 -12.15
C MET A 244 10.16 17.14 -11.89
N GLU A 245 9.42 18.20 -11.56
CA GLU A 245 9.98 19.52 -11.26
C GLU A 245 10.21 19.67 -9.75
N ILE A 246 11.47 19.92 -9.37
CA ILE A 246 11.88 19.95 -7.96
C ILE A 246 12.22 21.37 -7.51
N LEU A 247 11.35 21.95 -6.68
CA LEU A 247 11.52 23.28 -6.11
C LEU A 247 12.48 23.21 -4.93
N ASN A 248 13.65 23.84 -5.09
CA ASN A 248 14.70 23.85 -4.07
C ASN A 248 14.25 24.60 -2.79
N GLU A 249 14.38 23.94 -1.64
CA GLU A 249 14.01 24.51 -0.33
C GLU A 249 15.16 25.22 0.40
N ALA A 250 16.30 25.44 -0.27
CA ALA A 250 17.43 26.13 0.32
C ALA A 250 17.03 27.54 0.79
N LYS A 251 17.78 28.06 1.77
CA LYS A 251 17.55 29.41 2.30
C LYS A 251 17.59 30.41 1.14
N HIS A 252 16.63 31.35 1.16
CA HIS A 252 16.49 32.42 0.18
C HIS A 252 16.02 32.00 -1.23
N MET A 253 15.66 30.73 -1.43
CA MET A 253 14.99 30.29 -2.66
C MET A 253 13.49 30.60 -2.57
N ASN A 254 12.92 31.05 -3.70
CA ASN A 254 11.47 31.18 -3.85
C ASN A 254 10.87 29.81 -4.17
N SER A 255 9.88 29.41 -3.39
CA SER A 255 9.12 28.19 -3.61
C SER A 255 7.71 28.36 -3.05
N THR A 256 6.69 28.09 -3.87
CA THR A 256 5.29 28.04 -3.43
C THR A 256 5.00 26.82 -2.57
N LEU A 257 5.77 25.75 -2.74
CA LEU A 257 5.68 24.51 -1.96
C LEU A 257 6.50 24.57 -0.65
N SER A 258 7.30 25.62 -0.42
CA SER A 258 8.02 25.90 0.84
C SER A 258 8.28 27.41 1.03
N PRO A 259 7.23 28.22 1.28
CA PRO A 259 7.25 29.69 1.22
C PRO A 259 7.92 30.38 2.42
N LYS A 260 8.39 29.62 3.42
CA LYS A 260 8.88 30.15 4.71
C LYS A 260 10.05 31.13 4.59
N TYR A 261 10.82 31.07 3.50
CA TYR A 261 11.94 31.99 3.27
C TYR A 261 11.56 33.25 2.49
N ALA A 262 10.49 33.19 1.68
CA ALA A 262 9.90 34.37 1.03
C ALA A 262 9.22 35.28 2.07
N CYS A 263 8.56 34.70 3.07
CA CYS A 263 7.95 35.46 4.18
C CYS A 263 8.88 35.58 5.40
N LYS A 264 9.74 36.61 5.44
CA LYS A 264 10.69 36.85 6.55
C LYS A 264 10.04 36.90 7.94
N ASN A 265 8.81 37.43 8.02
CA ASN A 265 8.09 37.54 9.30
C ASN A 265 7.66 36.18 9.85
N ALA A 266 7.28 35.23 9.01
CA ALA A 266 6.79 33.92 9.45
C ALA A 266 7.85 33.06 10.17
N ARG A 267 9.14 33.44 10.08
CA ARG A 267 10.23 32.80 10.82
C ARG A 267 10.46 33.40 12.21
N LYS A 268 9.92 34.57 12.51
CA LYS A 268 10.12 35.24 13.80
C LYS A 268 9.15 34.70 14.83
N LYS A 269 9.65 34.42 16.04
CA LYS A 269 8.85 33.85 17.15
C LYS A 269 7.55 34.61 17.42
N ARG A 270 7.54 35.95 17.32
CA ARG A 270 6.35 36.80 17.56
C ARG A 270 5.18 36.52 16.61
N PHE A 271 5.43 35.93 15.44
CA PHE A 271 4.40 35.56 14.46
C PHE A 271 4.07 34.06 14.50
N LYS A 272 4.73 33.29 15.38
CA LYS A 272 4.42 31.89 15.66
C LYS A 272 3.65 31.78 16.98
N MET A 273 2.46 32.38 17.01
CA MET A 273 1.68 32.50 18.23
C MET A 273 1.16 31.15 18.73
N GLY A 274 0.95 30.20 17.81
CA GLY A 274 0.50 28.85 18.13
C GLY A 274 1.37 28.13 19.16
N HIS A 275 2.71 28.30 19.11
CA HIS A 275 3.57 27.71 20.14
C HIS A 275 3.30 28.26 21.55
N LYS A 276 2.94 29.55 21.66
CA LYS A 276 2.62 30.19 22.95
C LYS A 276 1.27 29.70 23.46
N ILE A 277 0.25 29.72 22.60
CA ILE A 277 -1.13 29.31 22.93
C ILE A 277 -1.18 27.81 23.29
N SER A 278 -0.49 26.95 22.53
CA SER A 278 -0.34 25.53 22.86
C SER A 278 0.38 25.31 24.20
N ALA A 279 1.39 26.13 24.52
CA ALA A 279 2.06 26.03 25.82
C ALA A 279 1.14 26.40 26.99
N GLU A 280 0.25 27.39 26.83
CA GLU A 280 -0.76 27.73 27.84
C GLU A 280 -1.71 26.55 28.11
N TRP A 281 -2.17 25.87 27.06
CA TRP A 281 -2.99 24.66 27.19
C TRP A 281 -2.25 23.48 27.85
N ASN A 282 -0.97 23.28 27.48
CA ASN A 282 -0.13 22.22 28.03
C ASN A 282 0.04 22.32 29.55
N GLU A 283 0.08 23.53 30.10
CA GLU A 283 0.15 23.75 31.56
C GLU A 283 -1.15 23.37 32.30
N LEU A 284 -2.28 23.20 31.60
CA LEU A 284 -3.56 22.82 32.21
C LEU A 284 -3.67 21.32 32.46
N PHE A 285 -3.28 20.48 31.48
CA PHE A 285 -3.53 19.04 31.56
C PHE A 285 -2.29 18.19 31.87
N LEU A 286 -1.10 18.57 31.39
CA LEU A 286 0.11 17.75 31.57
C LEU A 286 0.57 17.58 33.02
N PRO A 287 0.42 18.56 33.94
CA PRO A 287 0.80 18.37 35.33
C PRO A 287 0.09 17.18 36.00
N ALA A 288 -1.19 16.97 35.68
CA ALA A 288 -1.96 15.83 36.18
C ALA A 288 -1.43 14.50 35.62
N VAL A 289 -1.05 14.46 34.34
CA VAL A 289 -0.43 13.28 33.70
C VAL A 289 0.92 12.97 34.33
N ALA A 290 1.78 13.98 34.51
CA ALA A 290 3.08 13.83 35.14
C ALA A 290 2.93 13.31 36.58
N HIS A 291 1.99 13.86 37.36
CA HIS A 291 1.69 13.38 38.71
C HIS A 291 1.21 11.93 38.73
N ARG A 292 0.40 11.50 37.75
CA ARG A 292 -0.08 10.12 37.61
C ARG A 292 1.05 9.13 37.29
N LEU A 293 2.01 9.52 36.44
CA LEU A 293 3.09 8.65 35.95
C LEU A 293 4.34 8.65 36.83
N GLN A 294 4.65 9.75 37.52
CA GLN A 294 5.86 9.90 38.32
C GLN A 294 6.07 8.79 39.38
N PRO A 295 5.03 8.29 40.11
CA PRO A 295 5.21 7.20 41.07
C PRO A 295 5.76 5.90 40.47
N MET A 296 5.60 5.70 39.16
CA MET A 296 6.09 4.53 38.45
C MET A 296 7.57 4.62 38.05
N ILE A 297 8.20 5.80 38.19
CA ILE A 297 9.58 6.07 37.78
C ILE A 297 10.43 6.52 38.97
N ARG A 298 11.61 5.93 39.11
CA ARG A 298 12.70 6.37 40.00
C ARG A 298 13.92 6.74 39.17
N GLY A 299 14.71 7.70 39.68
CA GLY A 299 15.95 8.15 39.02
C GLY A 299 15.77 9.15 37.87
N LEU A 300 14.52 9.51 37.53
CA LEU A 300 14.19 10.55 36.55
C LEU A 300 12.93 11.32 37.01
N ASN A 301 13.01 12.65 37.02
CA ASN A 301 11.87 13.52 37.26
C ASN A 301 11.21 13.90 35.93
N LEU A 302 9.94 13.55 35.75
CA LEU A 302 9.16 13.80 34.55
C LEU A 302 8.77 15.28 34.46
N THR A 303 8.96 15.88 33.28
CA THR A 303 8.50 17.22 32.95
C THR A 303 7.33 17.17 31.96
N ASN A 304 6.60 18.27 31.82
CA ASN A 304 5.57 18.42 30.78
C ASN A 304 6.12 18.14 29.36
N GLU A 305 7.37 18.54 29.09
CA GLU A 305 8.04 18.25 27.82
C GLU A 305 8.33 16.74 27.63
N ASP A 306 8.65 16.02 28.70
CA ASP A 306 8.82 14.55 28.64
C ASP A 306 7.50 13.88 28.29
N ILE A 307 6.40 14.28 28.93
CA ILE A 307 5.07 13.71 28.67
C ILE A 307 4.67 13.91 27.20
N LEU A 308 4.83 15.13 26.65
CA LEU A 308 4.56 15.37 25.22
C LEU A 308 5.47 14.55 24.30
N SER A 309 6.73 14.34 24.70
CA SER A 309 7.67 13.52 23.96
C SER A 309 7.29 12.04 23.98
N MET A 310 6.79 11.52 25.11
CA MET A 310 6.26 10.17 25.25
C MET A 310 5.00 9.96 24.40
N MET A 311 4.07 10.93 24.39
CA MET A 311 2.88 10.87 23.53
C MET A 311 3.27 10.91 22.04
N SER A 312 4.24 11.75 21.67
CA SER A 312 4.77 11.81 20.31
C SER A 312 5.53 10.53 19.92
N ALA A 313 6.17 9.85 20.88
CA ALA A 313 6.84 8.57 20.64
C ALA A 313 5.85 7.52 20.13
N CYS A 314 4.63 7.44 20.69
CA CYS A 314 3.57 6.56 20.16
C CYS A 314 3.36 6.77 18.66
N ALA A 315 3.17 8.01 18.20
CA ALA A 315 2.95 8.30 16.79
C ALA A 315 4.13 7.88 15.91
N TYR A 316 5.34 8.28 16.27
CA TYR A 316 6.53 8.07 15.44
C TYR A 316 7.09 6.64 15.49
N GLU A 317 7.00 5.94 16.62
CA GLU A 317 7.36 4.53 16.73
C GLU A 317 6.35 3.63 16.05
N THR A 318 5.06 3.94 16.10
CA THR A 318 4.05 3.16 15.36
C THR A 318 4.34 3.18 13.86
N VAL A 319 4.52 4.36 13.25
CA VAL A 319 4.81 4.43 11.81
C VAL A 319 6.26 4.11 11.46
N GLY A 320 7.21 4.31 12.38
CA GLY A 320 8.64 4.12 12.10
C GLY A 320 9.17 2.71 12.39
N LEU A 321 8.62 2.06 13.42
CA LEU A 321 9.04 0.76 13.93
C LEU A 321 7.92 -0.30 13.92
N GLY A 322 6.69 0.10 13.58
CA GLY A 322 5.53 -0.79 13.46
C GLY A 322 4.80 -1.01 14.78
N TYR A 323 5.33 -0.54 15.91
CA TYR A 323 4.79 -0.81 17.25
C TYR A 323 5.31 0.22 18.26
N SER A 324 4.50 0.59 19.26
CA SER A 324 4.94 1.43 20.38
C SER A 324 4.20 1.12 21.68
N ASP A 325 4.95 0.83 22.74
CA ASP A 325 4.41 0.68 24.10
C ASP A 325 3.86 1.99 24.67
N PHE A 326 4.26 3.17 24.14
CA PHE A 326 3.76 4.44 24.64
C PHE A 326 2.26 4.64 24.39
N CYS A 327 1.69 3.98 23.37
CA CYS A 327 0.31 4.18 22.98
C CYS A 327 -0.70 3.79 24.09
N ARG A 328 -0.40 2.76 24.88
CA ARG A 328 -1.28 2.29 25.97
C ARG A 328 -1.17 3.06 27.29
N VAL A 329 -0.21 3.98 27.41
CA VAL A 329 0.11 4.67 28.68
C VAL A 329 -0.92 5.75 29.05
N PHE A 330 -1.55 6.33 28.03
CA PHE A 330 -2.40 7.53 28.15
C PHE A 330 -3.88 7.18 28.01
N THR A 331 -4.72 7.89 28.76
CA THR A 331 -6.19 7.76 28.77
C THR A 331 -6.80 8.42 27.54
N LYS A 332 -8.08 8.12 27.25
CA LYS A 332 -8.85 8.76 26.17
C LYS A 332 -8.81 10.29 26.24
N SER A 333 -9.06 10.86 27.42
CA SER A 333 -9.04 12.31 27.60
C SER A 333 -7.66 12.94 27.38
N GLU A 334 -6.58 12.24 27.74
CA GLU A 334 -5.22 12.74 27.56
C GLU A 334 -4.86 12.81 26.07
N TRP A 335 -5.26 11.82 25.27
CA TRP A 335 -5.11 11.85 23.81
C TRP A 335 -5.90 12.98 23.15
N HIS A 336 -7.15 13.21 23.55
CA HIS A 336 -7.94 14.34 23.05
C HIS A 336 -7.30 15.70 23.41
N ASN A 337 -6.70 15.80 24.59
CA ASN A 337 -5.97 17.01 25.00
C ASN A 337 -4.65 17.19 24.23
N PHE A 338 -3.98 16.10 23.87
CA PHE A 338 -2.80 16.12 23.00
C PHE A 338 -3.15 16.58 21.59
N GLU A 339 -4.21 16.05 20.98
CA GLU A 339 -4.75 16.54 19.70
C GLU A 339 -4.99 18.06 19.77
N TYR A 340 -5.70 18.53 20.79
CA TYR A 340 -6.03 19.95 20.92
C TYR A 340 -4.78 20.84 21.11
N SER A 341 -3.75 20.34 21.79
CA SER A 341 -2.47 21.03 21.90
C SER A 341 -1.82 21.27 20.52
N ILE A 342 -1.92 20.28 19.62
CA ILE A 342 -1.40 20.38 18.25
C ILE A 342 -2.31 21.26 17.39
N ASP A 343 -3.63 21.20 17.57
CA ASP A 343 -4.59 22.07 16.88
C ASP A 343 -4.30 23.56 17.14
N LEU A 344 -4.14 23.93 18.41
CA LEU A 344 -3.79 25.29 18.83
C LEU A 344 -2.46 25.74 18.21
N GLU A 345 -1.47 24.84 18.16
CA GLU A 345 -0.18 25.15 17.57
C GLU A 345 -0.28 25.40 16.07
N PHE A 346 -0.90 24.48 15.32
CA PHE A 346 -0.97 24.58 13.87
C PHE A 346 -1.85 25.75 13.42
N GLN A 347 -3.03 25.91 14.04
CA GLN A 347 -3.93 27.01 13.72
C GLN A 347 -3.28 28.37 14.03
N GLY A 348 -2.61 28.50 15.18
CA GLY A 348 -1.94 29.74 15.59
C GLY A 348 -0.60 30.03 14.89
N ASN A 349 0.04 29.03 14.28
CA ASN A 349 1.29 29.22 13.54
C ASN A 349 1.07 29.38 12.03
N HIS A 350 0.13 28.64 11.44
CA HIS A 350 -0.01 28.48 9.99
C HIS A 350 -1.42 28.71 9.45
N GLY A 351 -2.45 28.57 10.28
CA GLY A 351 -3.84 28.65 9.85
C GLY A 351 -4.49 30.03 10.02
N PHE A 352 -5.80 30.06 10.23
CA PHE A 352 -6.62 31.27 10.33
C PHE A 352 -6.28 32.15 11.54
N MET A 353 -5.79 31.57 12.64
CA MET A 353 -5.33 32.33 13.80
C MET A 353 -3.91 32.90 13.60
N SER A 354 -3.22 32.55 12.52
CA SER A 354 -1.88 33.05 12.22
C SER A 354 -1.92 34.33 11.38
N PRO A 355 -1.26 35.42 11.82
CA PRO A 355 -1.16 36.66 11.02
C PRO A 355 -0.34 36.49 9.73
N THR A 356 0.40 35.38 9.59
CA THR A 356 1.19 35.09 8.38
C THR A 356 0.71 33.87 7.60
N GLY A 357 -0.29 33.14 8.11
CA GLY A 357 -0.78 31.89 7.50
C GLY A 357 -1.23 32.08 6.05
N LYS A 358 -2.17 33.01 5.83
CA LYS A 358 -2.68 33.37 4.50
C LYS A 358 -1.57 33.78 3.53
N ALA A 359 -0.62 34.59 4.00
CA ALA A 359 0.49 35.08 3.19
C ALA A 359 1.47 33.95 2.79
N GLN A 360 1.56 32.87 3.55
CA GLN A 360 2.36 31.71 3.16
C GLN A 360 1.67 30.88 2.07
N GLY A 361 0.35 30.70 2.13
CA GLY A 361 -0.40 29.94 1.11
C GLY A 361 -0.62 30.66 -0.22
N ILE A 362 -0.56 31.99 -0.23
CA ILE A 362 -0.96 32.82 -1.39
C ILE A 362 -0.18 32.52 -2.67
N GLY A 363 1.06 32.05 -2.53
CA GLY A 363 1.93 31.67 -3.63
C GLY A 363 1.31 30.62 -4.52
N TRP A 364 0.93 29.50 -3.91
CA TRP A 364 0.34 28.37 -4.60
C TRP A 364 -1.08 28.67 -5.11
N VAL A 365 -1.90 29.39 -4.33
CA VAL A 365 -3.26 29.78 -4.76
C VAL A 365 -3.24 30.61 -6.04
N THR A 366 -2.25 31.48 -6.17
CA THR A 366 -2.11 32.28 -7.39
C THR A 366 -1.62 31.44 -8.58
N GLU A 367 -0.77 30.44 -8.36
CA GLU A 367 -0.39 29.48 -9.40
C GLU A 367 -1.60 28.66 -9.88
N LEU A 368 -2.40 28.14 -8.95
CA LEU A 368 -3.66 27.45 -9.24
C LEU A 368 -4.57 28.33 -10.11
N GLN A 369 -4.72 29.61 -9.76
CA GLN A 369 -5.54 30.55 -10.50
C GLN A 369 -5.13 30.69 -11.98
N HIS A 370 -3.84 30.62 -12.28
CA HIS A 370 -3.33 30.65 -13.67
C HIS A 370 -3.65 29.36 -14.43
N ARG A 371 -3.51 28.20 -13.79
CA ARG A 371 -3.85 26.90 -14.37
C ARG A 371 -5.35 26.78 -14.64
N LEU A 372 -6.21 27.17 -13.69
CA LEU A 372 -7.67 27.17 -13.85
C LEU A 372 -8.15 28.06 -14.99
N ARG A 373 -7.44 29.17 -15.26
CA ARG A 373 -7.77 30.08 -16.37
C ARG A 373 -7.10 29.71 -17.69
N ARG A 374 -6.24 28.69 -17.69
CA ARG A 374 -5.37 28.32 -18.81
C ARG A 374 -4.60 29.54 -19.37
N LYS A 375 -4.08 30.39 -18.48
CA LYS A 375 -3.33 31.61 -18.85
C LYS A 375 -1.87 31.50 -18.40
N PRO A 376 -0.90 31.86 -19.26
CA PRO A 376 0.50 31.94 -18.85
C PRO A 376 0.66 32.76 -17.57
N PHE A 377 1.62 32.36 -16.74
CA PHE A 377 1.92 33.07 -15.51
C PHE A 377 2.37 34.51 -15.81
N ASN A 378 1.86 35.47 -15.05
CA ASN A 378 2.25 36.87 -15.14
C ASN A 378 2.47 37.41 -13.73
N GLY A 379 3.69 37.28 -13.19
CA GLY A 379 4.03 37.63 -11.80
C GLY A 379 5.54 37.87 -11.64
N PRO A 380 6.12 37.79 -10.41
CA PRO A 380 5.59 37.18 -9.19
C PRO A 380 4.94 38.20 -8.24
N TRP A 381 4.05 37.72 -7.38
CA TRP A 381 3.41 38.55 -6.33
C TRP A 381 3.77 38.09 -4.91
N SER A 382 4.40 36.92 -4.76
CA SER A 382 4.75 36.35 -3.45
C SER A 382 5.95 35.39 -3.54
N SER A 383 5.78 34.10 -3.20
CA SER A 383 6.83 33.08 -3.15
C SER A 383 7.06 32.31 -4.45
N GLN A 384 6.43 32.74 -5.57
CA GLN A 384 6.66 32.13 -6.90
C GLN A 384 8.09 32.35 -7.38
N ASN A 385 8.58 31.41 -8.19
CA ASN A 385 9.87 31.54 -8.87
C ASN A 385 9.62 31.92 -10.32
N THR A 386 9.80 33.21 -10.66
CA THR A 386 9.48 33.74 -12.00
C THR A 386 10.14 32.93 -13.11
N THR A 387 11.40 32.52 -12.96
CA THR A 387 12.14 31.75 -13.98
C THR A 387 11.45 30.43 -14.31
N VAL A 388 10.91 29.74 -13.30
CA VAL A 388 10.20 28.46 -13.46
C VAL A 388 8.77 28.72 -13.95
N ASN A 389 8.07 29.67 -13.34
CA ASN A 389 6.65 29.90 -13.57
C ASN A 389 6.33 30.52 -14.94
N THR A 390 7.23 31.31 -15.54
CA THR A 390 6.99 31.92 -16.86
C THR A 390 7.33 30.99 -18.03
N ASP A 391 8.01 29.88 -17.78
CA ASP A 391 8.37 28.89 -18.80
C ASP A 391 7.35 27.75 -18.79
N THR A 392 6.64 27.59 -19.91
CA THR A 392 5.60 26.57 -20.08
C THR A 392 6.13 25.14 -20.03
N THR A 393 7.45 24.95 -20.20
CA THR A 393 8.10 23.65 -19.98
C THR A 393 7.93 23.21 -18.53
N TYR A 394 8.14 24.11 -17.57
CA TYR A 394 8.14 23.82 -16.14
C TYR A 394 6.81 24.11 -15.44
N PHE A 395 6.05 25.06 -15.99
CA PHE A 395 4.77 25.48 -15.45
C PHE A 395 3.69 25.52 -16.56
N PRO A 396 3.30 24.36 -17.09
CA PRO A 396 2.22 24.26 -18.07
C PRO A 396 0.86 24.60 -17.46
N VAL A 397 -0.04 25.17 -18.26
CA VAL A 397 -1.38 25.64 -17.84
C VAL A 397 -2.52 24.93 -18.57
N ASP A 398 -2.20 23.90 -19.34
CA ASP A 398 -3.07 23.13 -20.22
C ASP A 398 -3.04 21.61 -19.93
N GLN A 399 -2.62 21.20 -18.73
CA GLN A 399 -2.65 19.80 -18.34
C GLN A 399 -4.04 19.39 -17.83
N PRO A 400 -4.48 18.15 -18.09
CA PRO A 400 -5.69 17.61 -17.48
C PRO A 400 -5.44 17.18 -16.02
N ILE A 401 -4.20 16.84 -15.66
CA ILE A 401 -3.82 16.46 -14.29
C ILE A 401 -2.66 17.34 -13.80
N TYR A 402 -2.82 17.90 -12.59
CA TYR A 402 -1.76 18.60 -11.85
C TYR A 402 -1.49 17.93 -10.52
N VAL A 403 -0.23 17.73 -10.17
CA VAL A 403 0.15 17.07 -8.92
C VAL A 403 1.29 17.85 -8.28
N ASP A 404 1.06 18.33 -7.05
CA ASP A 404 2.02 19.07 -6.26
C ASP A 404 2.22 18.41 -4.88
N PHE A 405 3.46 18.32 -4.39
CA PHE A 405 3.78 17.81 -3.06
C PHE A 405 4.37 18.90 -2.16
N THR A 406 3.80 19.08 -0.97
CA THR A 406 4.18 20.11 0.01
C THR A 406 4.20 19.61 1.46
N HIS A 407 4.39 20.51 2.43
CA HIS A 407 4.41 20.21 3.86
C HIS A 407 3.07 20.58 4.51
N ASP A 408 2.72 19.92 5.62
CA ASP A 408 1.58 20.24 6.50
C ASP A 408 1.39 21.74 6.76
N THR A 409 2.47 22.43 7.13
CA THR A 409 2.48 23.85 7.45
C THR A 409 2.10 24.72 6.25
N VAL A 410 2.44 24.29 5.04
CA VAL A 410 2.13 25.00 3.80
C VAL A 410 0.71 24.69 3.37
N LEU A 411 0.29 23.42 3.45
CA LEU A 411 -1.08 23.00 3.19
C LEU A 411 -2.08 23.77 4.06
N THR A 412 -1.81 23.88 5.37
CA THR A 412 -2.63 24.69 6.31
C THR A 412 -2.72 26.16 5.87
N GLY A 413 -1.59 26.74 5.43
CA GLY A 413 -1.55 28.11 4.90
C GLY A 413 -2.33 28.26 3.59
N ILE A 414 -2.31 27.24 2.72
CA ILE A 414 -3.06 27.20 1.45
C ILE A 414 -4.56 27.14 1.73
N LEU A 415 -5.03 26.31 2.67
CA LEU A 415 -6.45 26.28 3.07
C LEU A 415 -6.92 27.66 3.58
N THR A 416 -6.06 28.34 4.33
CA THR A 416 -6.33 29.71 4.80
C THR A 416 -6.34 30.72 3.65
N ALA A 417 -5.45 30.57 2.66
CA ALA A 417 -5.35 31.44 1.48
C ALA A 417 -6.52 31.23 0.50
N LEU A 418 -7.01 30.00 0.36
CA LEU A 418 -8.27 29.67 -0.33
C LEU A 418 -9.51 30.17 0.43
N ASN A 419 -9.33 30.68 1.66
CA ASN A 419 -10.40 31.22 2.48
C ASN A 419 -11.49 30.19 2.81
N LEU A 420 -11.10 28.94 3.08
CA LEU A 420 -11.99 27.87 3.54
C LEU A 420 -12.40 28.11 5.00
N THR A 421 -13.33 29.04 5.22
CA THR A 421 -13.75 29.53 6.55
C THR A 421 -14.44 28.47 7.42
N GLN A 422 -14.78 27.32 6.87
CA GLN A 422 -15.20 26.14 7.63
C GLN A 422 -14.13 25.72 8.66
N PHE A 423 -12.87 26.07 8.43
CA PHE A 423 -11.75 25.86 9.33
C PHE A 423 -11.33 27.11 10.13
N SER A 424 -12.09 28.21 10.09
CA SER A 424 -11.69 29.48 10.71
C SER A 424 -12.15 29.66 12.16
N GLU A 425 -12.73 28.63 12.77
CA GLU A 425 -13.10 28.63 14.18
C GLU A 425 -11.93 29.06 15.07
N PHE A 426 -12.19 30.00 15.99
CA PHE A 426 -11.23 30.39 17.01
C PHE A 426 -11.09 29.28 18.06
N LEU A 427 -9.86 28.82 18.28
CA LEU A 427 -9.54 27.79 19.27
C LEU A 427 -9.09 28.45 20.57
N ASP A 428 -9.82 28.21 21.66
CA ASP A 428 -9.55 28.78 22.98
C ASP A 428 -8.44 27.99 23.73
N PRO A 429 -7.31 28.63 24.13
CA PRO A 429 -6.25 27.98 24.91
C PRO A 429 -6.64 27.58 26.33
N GLN A 430 -7.82 27.96 26.82
CA GLN A 430 -8.29 27.64 28.17
C GLN A 430 -9.39 26.57 28.19
N GLN A 431 -10.07 26.33 27.07
CA GLN A 431 -11.16 25.37 26.99
C GLN A 431 -11.27 24.73 25.58
N ALA A 432 -11.13 23.40 25.51
CA ALA A 432 -11.31 22.68 24.26
C ALA A 432 -12.78 22.58 23.86
N ASN A 433 -13.11 22.97 22.62
CA ASN A 433 -14.39 22.63 22.00
C ASN A 433 -14.32 21.21 21.40
N PRO A 434 -15.08 20.23 21.92
CA PRO A 434 -15.09 18.87 21.35
C PRO A 434 -15.75 18.81 19.97
N ARG A 435 -16.60 19.78 19.61
CA ARG A 435 -17.29 19.85 18.31
C ARG A 435 -16.55 20.70 17.27
N ARG A 436 -15.31 21.11 17.56
CA ARG A 436 -14.52 21.92 16.63
C ARG A 436 -14.33 21.22 15.29
N LYS A 437 -14.37 22.00 14.21
CA LYS A 437 -14.16 21.49 12.86
C LYS A 437 -12.68 21.36 12.51
N TYR A 438 -11.83 22.28 12.97
CA TYR A 438 -10.39 22.16 12.76
C TYR A 438 -9.78 21.15 13.73
N ARG A 439 -9.35 20.00 13.19
CA ARG A 439 -8.57 18.97 13.88
C ARG A 439 -7.36 18.64 13.04
N ALA A 440 -6.16 18.83 13.56
CA ALA A 440 -4.90 18.68 12.84
C ALA A 440 -4.71 17.25 12.30
N SER A 441 -5.25 16.25 13.00
CA SER A 441 -5.32 14.84 12.58
C SER A 441 -6.27 14.55 11.41
N HIS A 442 -7.27 15.40 11.16
CA HIS A 442 -8.23 15.23 10.06
C HIS A 442 -7.96 16.20 8.92
N VAL A 443 -7.26 17.30 9.21
CA VAL A 443 -6.84 18.27 8.22
C VAL A 443 -5.45 17.89 7.73
N THR A 444 -4.41 17.89 8.55
CA THR A 444 -3.05 17.62 8.03
C THR A 444 -2.42 16.37 8.66
N PRO A 445 -3.02 15.16 8.57
CA PRO A 445 -2.32 13.92 8.91
C PRO A 445 -1.18 13.64 7.92
N PHE A 446 -0.38 12.60 8.17
CA PHE A 446 0.56 12.14 7.13
C PHE A 446 -0.19 11.80 5.84
N ALA A 447 0.45 12.01 4.69
CA ALA A 447 -0.13 11.80 3.35
C ALA A 447 -1.42 12.58 3.03
N ALA A 448 -1.81 13.57 3.85
CA ALA A 448 -2.97 14.41 3.63
C ALA A 448 -3.05 14.96 2.19
N ARG A 449 -4.26 15.06 1.65
CA ARG A 449 -4.51 15.41 0.26
C ARG A 449 -5.66 16.41 0.11
N LEU A 450 -5.42 17.47 -0.65
CA LEU A 450 -6.43 18.37 -1.18
C LEU A 450 -6.58 18.09 -2.68
N ILE A 451 -7.82 17.85 -3.12
CA ILE A 451 -8.18 17.56 -4.50
C ILE A 451 -9.13 18.66 -4.98
N LEU A 452 -8.86 19.27 -6.13
CA LEU A 452 -9.78 20.20 -6.79
C LEU A 452 -10.13 19.65 -8.18
N GLU A 453 -11.41 19.47 -8.44
CA GLU A 453 -11.97 19.01 -9.70
C GLU A 453 -12.60 20.19 -10.45
N VAL A 454 -12.30 20.29 -11.74
CA VAL A 454 -12.94 21.23 -12.65
C VAL A 454 -13.96 20.45 -13.46
N ILE A 455 -15.23 20.81 -13.29
CA ILE A 455 -16.38 20.07 -13.80
C ILE A 455 -17.11 20.93 -14.83
N ALA A 456 -17.26 20.42 -16.05
CA ALA A 456 -18.04 21.04 -17.11
C ALA A 456 -19.42 20.38 -17.17
N CYS A 457 -20.48 21.17 -17.11
CA CYS A 457 -21.87 20.72 -17.27
C CYS A 457 -22.50 21.42 -18.49
N GLU A 458 -23.56 20.84 -19.08
CA GLU A 458 -24.21 21.34 -20.30
C GLU A 458 -24.54 22.86 -20.32
N ASP A 459 -24.75 23.49 -19.15
CA ASP A 459 -25.10 24.91 -19.03
C ASP A 459 -24.11 25.77 -18.18
N ASP A 460 -23.11 25.17 -17.50
CA ASP A 460 -22.21 25.87 -16.56
C ASP A 460 -20.89 25.10 -16.29
N THR A 461 -19.81 25.78 -15.87
CA THR A 461 -18.57 25.15 -15.35
C THR A 461 -18.48 25.37 -13.84
N TRP A 462 -18.27 24.29 -13.08
CA TRP A 462 -18.16 24.28 -11.62
C TRP A 462 -16.76 23.84 -11.18
N ILE A 463 -16.36 24.26 -9.98
CA ILE A 463 -15.18 23.72 -9.30
C ILE A 463 -15.68 23.01 -8.05
N GLN A 464 -15.35 21.74 -7.93
CA GLN A 464 -15.60 20.96 -6.73
C GLN A 464 -14.29 20.71 -6.01
N THR A 465 -14.33 20.69 -4.69
CA THR A 465 -13.15 20.56 -3.86
C THR A 465 -13.37 19.49 -2.81
N ALA A 466 -12.40 18.59 -2.67
CA ALA A 466 -12.39 17.53 -1.68
C ALA A 466 -11.12 17.61 -0.84
N TYR A 467 -11.25 17.43 0.47
CA TYR A 467 -10.14 17.47 1.42
C TYR A 467 -10.12 16.19 2.23
N ASP A 468 -9.03 15.42 2.16
CA ASP A 468 -8.93 14.06 2.71
C ASP A 468 -10.23 13.27 2.42
N GLU A 469 -10.71 13.40 1.16
CA GLU A 469 -11.89 12.76 0.58
C GLU A 469 -13.27 13.23 1.08
N SER A 470 -13.30 14.16 2.03
CA SER A 470 -14.53 14.88 2.36
C SER A 470 -14.78 15.99 1.34
N MET A 471 -15.90 15.92 0.63
CA MET A 471 -16.31 16.94 -0.33
C MET A 471 -16.78 18.23 0.33
N TYR A 472 -16.80 19.34 -0.42
CA TYR A 472 -17.47 20.56 0.04
C TYR A 472 -17.89 21.46 -1.11
N ASP A 473 -19.01 22.14 -0.90
CA ASP A 473 -19.56 23.13 -1.81
C ASP A 473 -18.77 24.45 -1.71
N VAL A 474 -18.37 24.95 -2.87
CA VAL A 474 -17.58 26.16 -3.09
C VAL A 474 -18.48 27.41 -3.21
N SER A 475 -19.81 27.25 -3.13
CA SER A 475 -20.83 28.28 -3.35
C SER A 475 -20.93 29.37 -2.25
N CYS A 476 -19.82 29.81 -1.65
CA CYS A 476 -19.76 31.05 -0.86
C CYS A 476 -18.38 31.72 -0.88
N PHE A 477 -17.73 31.78 -2.04
CA PHE A 477 -16.59 32.68 -2.25
C PHE A 477 -17.02 34.15 -2.18
N GLY A 478 -16.73 34.79 -1.05
CA GLY A 478 -16.54 36.24 -0.94
C GLY A 478 -17.79 37.12 -1.03
N LYS A 479 -18.53 37.26 0.07
CA LYS A 479 -19.36 38.47 0.31
C LYS A 479 -19.06 39.09 1.67
N ASN A 480 -17.89 39.71 1.77
CA ASN A 480 -17.69 41.10 2.20
C ASN A 480 -16.24 41.34 2.63
N GLY A 481 -15.50 42.09 1.80
CA GLY A 481 -14.25 42.76 2.20
C GLY A 481 -12.96 42.14 1.67
N THR A 482 -12.61 42.51 0.43
CA THR A 482 -11.23 42.58 -0.12
C THR A 482 -10.39 41.29 -0.25
N ASP A 483 -10.92 40.22 -0.86
CA ASP A 483 -10.10 39.09 -1.33
C ASP A 483 -10.71 38.37 -2.58
N PHE A 484 -9.80 37.98 -3.49
CA PHE A 484 -9.93 37.17 -4.74
C PHE A 484 -11.08 37.43 -5.72
N VAL A 485 -10.80 38.26 -6.75
CA VAL A 485 -11.66 38.46 -7.92
C VAL A 485 -11.28 37.47 -9.04
N VAL A 486 -12.25 36.64 -9.45
CA VAL A 486 -12.26 35.94 -10.74
C VAL A 486 -13.12 36.74 -11.70
N GLN A 487 -12.51 37.42 -12.69
CA GLN A 487 -13.24 38.10 -13.76
C GLN A 487 -13.12 37.34 -15.09
N GLY A 488 -14.26 36.82 -15.55
CA GLY A 488 -14.53 36.04 -16.78
C GLY A 488 -15.82 35.22 -16.57
N PRO A 489 -16.72 35.02 -17.55
CA PRO A 489 -18.16 34.94 -17.32
C PRO A 489 -18.61 33.60 -16.70
N VAL A 490 -18.50 33.50 -15.38
CA VAL A 490 -19.25 32.55 -14.55
C VAL A 490 -20.57 33.25 -14.21
N ARG A 491 -21.71 32.77 -14.74
CA ARG A 491 -23.03 33.32 -14.40
C ARG A 491 -23.55 32.59 -13.17
N TRP A 492 -23.58 33.31 -12.05
CA TRP A 492 -24.04 32.78 -10.77
C TRP A 492 -25.57 32.65 -10.73
N GLY A 493 -26.08 31.42 -10.67
CA GLY A 493 -27.45 31.13 -10.23
C GLY A 493 -27.62 31.46 -8.75
N VAL A 494 -28.66 32.22 -8.42
CA VAL A 494 -28.93 32.70 -7.05
C VAL A 494 -30.01 31.81 -6.39
N PRO A 495 -29.76 31.16 -5.24
CA PRO A 495 -30.81 30.85 -4.28
C PRO A 495 -31.15 32.12 -3.50
N SER A 496 -32.44 32.42 -3.40
CA SER A 496 -32.99 33.68 -2.92
C SER A 496 -32.88 33.88 -1.41
N THR A 497 -31.72 34.27 -0.88
CA THR A 497 -31.60 35.06 0.37
C THR A 497 -30.19 35.63 0.47
N CYS A 498 -29.99 36.93 0.18
CA CYS A 498 -28.91 37.81 0.71
C CYS A 498 -28.85 39.12 -0.10
N THR A 499 -29.42 40.21 0.43
CA THR A 499 -29.45 41.55 -0.19
C THR A 499 -28.71 42.59 0.67
N ASN A 500 -27.75 43.32 0.09
CA ASN A 500 -27.67 44.81 0.00
C ASN A 500 -26.24 45.32 -0.29
N ALA A 501 -26.15 46.28 -1.22
CA ALA A 501 -24.94 46.90 -1.82
C ALA A 501 -24.38 48.11 -1.01
N PRO A 502 -23.28 48.83 -1.37
CA PRO A 502 -23.19 49.68 -2.59
C PRO A 502 -21.80 49.84 -3.32
N HIS A 503 -21.84 50.45 -4.52
CA HIS A 503 -20.79 50.81 -5.52
C HIS A 503 -19.81 51.95 -5.07
N VAL A 504 -18.68 52.36 -5.73
CA VAL A 504 -18.33 52.88 -7.10
C VAL A 504 -16.76 53.11 -7.16
N PRO A 505 -16.07 53.73 -8.18
CA PRO A 505 -15.63 53.32 -9.55
C PRO A 505 -14.09 53.23 -9.82
N THR A 506 -13.74 52.82 -11.04
CA THR A 506 -12.43 52.63 -11.74
C THR A 506 -11.81 53.88 -12.42
N VAL A 507 -10.46 53.94 -12.62
CA VAL A 507 -9.72 54.74 -13.66
C VAL A 507 -8.35 54.07 -14.01
N PRO A 508 -7.76 54.19 -15.24
CA PRO A 508 -6.84 53.20 -15.86
C PRO A 508 -5.35 53.61 -16.06
N THR A 509 -4.60 52.67 -16.68
CA THR A 509 -3.18 52.55 -17.13
C THR A 509 -2.58 53.71 -17.95
N PRO A 510 -1.22 53.84 -18.07
CA PRO A 510 -0.44 53.38 -19.27
C PRO A 510 0.99 52.81 -18.94
N ILE A 511 1.61 51.83 -19.64
CA ILE A 511 2.26 51.69 -20.98
C ILE A 511 3.80 52.02 -21.05
N MET A 512 4.60 51.00 -21.50
CA MET A 512 5.92 50.99 -22.22
C MET A 512 7.21 51.51 -21.52
N TYR A 513 8.46 51.09 -21.82
CA TYR A 513 9.10 50.25 -22.86
C TYR A 513 10.49 49.72 -22.37
N MET A 514 11.00 48.75 -23.14
CA MET A 514 12.21 47.89 -23.14
C MET A 514 13.64 48.45 -22.89
N PHE A 515 14.56 47.45 -22.81
CA PHE A 515 16.02 47.35 -23.11
C PHE A 515 16.93 47.22 -21.88
N GLY A 516 17.90 46.30 -21.76
CA GLY A 516 18.40 45.23 -22.63
C GLY A 516 19.68 44.59 -22.04
N LEU A 517 19.96 43.35 -22.51
CA LEU A 517 21.26 42.65 -22.66
C LEU A 517 22.08 42.12 -21.46
N GLU A 518 22.47 40.85 -21.63
CA GLU A 518 23.25 39.89 -20.83
C GLU A 518 24.80 40.12 -20.89
N PRO A 519 25.68 39.13 -20.55
CA PRO A 519 25.99 38.53 -19.23
C PRO A 519 27.50 38.53 -18.94
N LEU A 520 27.95 37.98 -17.80
CA LEU A 520 29.29 37.37 -17.70
C LEU A 520 29.36 36.32 -16.59
N THR A 521 29.74 35.11 -17.00
CA THR A 521 30.00 33.88 -16.25
C THR A 521 31.37 33.89 -15.58
N VAL A 522 31.48 33.26 -14.41
CA VAL A 522 32.75 32.70 -13.90
C VAL A 522 32.50 31.32 -13.30
N LEU A 523 33.22 30.34 -13.84
CA LEU A 523 33.33 28.95 -13.42
C LEU A 523 34.28 28.82 -12.21
N LEU A 524 33.98 27.91 -11.27
CA LEU A 524 34.97 27.37 -10.34
C LEU A 524 34.70 25.88 -10.09
N LEU A 525 35.71 25.07 -10.44
CA LEU A 525 35.82 23.62 -10.23
C LEU A 525 36.22 23.32 -8.77
N ALA A 526 35.62 22.29 -8.19
CA ALA A 526 36.19 21.57 -7.05
C ALA A 526 35.92 20.07 -7.21
N THR A 527 36.99 19.29 -7.18
CA THR A 527 37.04 17.83 -7.24
C THR A 527 36.72 17.21 -5.87
N TYR A 528 36.00 16.09 -5.84
CA TYR A 528 35.93 15.21 -4.67
C TYR A 528 36.13 13.76 -5.09
N ALA A 529 37.06 13.10 -4.40
CA ALA A 529 37.33 11.67 -4.47
C ALA A 529 36.27 10.89 -3.68
N HIS A 530 35.70 9.84 -4.28
CA HIS A 530 34.79 8.92 -3.62
C HIS A 530 35.56 7.72 -3.06
N ALA A 531 35.43 7.49 -1.75
CA ALA A 531 35.58 6.18 -1.13
C ALA A 531 34.17 5.60 -0.98
N ASP A 532 33.90 4.46 -1.60
CA ASP A 532 32.60 3.80 -1.62
C ASP A 532 32.26 3.20 -0.24
N LYS A 533 31.44 3.93 0.53
CA LYS A 533 30.62 3.35 1.60
C LYS A 533 29.25 3.00 1.00
N VAL A 534 28.92 1.71 0.98
CA VAL A 534 27.62 1.19 0.51
C VAL A 534 26.50 1.70 1.43
N TYR A 535 25.63 2.55 0.87
CA TYR A 535 24.42 3.05 1.53
C TYR A 535 23.27 2.05 1.36
N TRP A 536 22.67 1.62 2.47
CA TRP A 536 21.35 0.96 2.54
C TRP A 536 20.18 1.90 2.14
N GLY A 537 20.42 2.91 1.31
CA GLY A 537 19.43 3.89 0.85
C GLY A 537 18.51 3.38 -0.26
N ASN A 538 18.58 2.09 -0.61
CA ASN A 538 18.09 1.55 -1.88
C ASN A 538 17.00 0.46 -1.74
N VAL A 539 16.29 0.43 -0.60
CA VAL A 539 15.18 -0.50 -0.33
C VAL A 539 13.85 -0.01 -0.93
N THR A 540 13.88 1.12 -1.63
CA THR A 540 12.72 1.95 -2.01
C THR A 540 12.49 2.05 -3.52
N GLY A 541 13.25 1.30 -4.34
CA GLY A 541 13.13 1.36 -5.80
C GLY A 541 13.67 2.64 -6.45
N THR A 542 14.47 3.46 -5.74
CA THR A 542 14.94 4.76 -6.23
C THR A 542 16.30 4.73 -6.96
N SER A 543 16.71 3.56 -7.48
CA SER A 543 17.92 3.45 -8.32
C SER A 543 17.60 3.72 -9.78
N GLU A 544 18.48 4.46 -10.48
CA GLU A 544 18.48 4.53 -11.96
C GLU A 544 18.86 3.18 -12.60
N LYS A 545 19.43 2.25 -11.81
CA LYS A 545 19.61 0.85 -12.23
C LYS A 545 18.31 0.12 -11.97
N LEU A 546 17.46 0.08 -12.99
CA LEU A 546 16.34 -0.85 -13.08
C LEU A 546 16.84 -2.25 -12.74
N PHE A 547 16.05 -3.00 -11.98
CA PHE A 547 16.20 -4.46 -11.92
C PHE A 547 16.28 -5.00 -13.36
N PRO A 548 16.93 -6.15 -13.61
CA PRO A 548 16.77 -6.82 -14.89
C PRO A 548 15.26 -7.00 -15.13
N THR A 549 14.72 -6.20 -16.03
CA THR A 549 13.29 -6.12 -16.34
C THR A 549 12.95 -7.00 -17.53
N ASP A 550 13.94 -7.73 -18.07
CA ASP A 550 13.89 -8.53 -19.28
C ASP A 550 14.42 -9.96 -19.04
N ILE A 551 13.98 -10.62 -17.98
CA ILE A 551 14.29 -12.05 -17.75
C ILE A 551 12.97 -12.83 -17.79
N GLY A 552 12.77 -13.61 -18.85
CA GLY A 552 11.62 -14.51 -19.01
C GLY A 552 10.70 -14.19 -20.20
N PHE A 553 9.68 -15.02 -20.38
CA PHE A 553 8.67 -14.88 -21.43
C PHE A 553 7.43 -14.15 -20.90
N TYR A 554 7.19 -12.93 -21.37
CA TYR A 554 6.09 -12.08 -20.88
C TYR A 554 4.69 -12.46 -21.42
N GLY A 555 4.63 -13.36 -22.42
CA GLY A 555 3.41 -13.68 -23.16
C GLY A 555 2.80 -12.48 -23.92
N GLU A 556 1.74 -12.72 -24.68
CA GLU A 556 0.91 -11.62 -25.21
C GLU A 556 0.17 -10.93 -24.06
N GLN A 557 0.45 -9.63 -23.86
CA GLN A 557 -0.19 -8.78 -22.85
C GLN A 557 -1.06 -7.72 -23.52
N VAL A 558 -2.20 -7.40 -22.92
CA VAL A 558 -3.11 -6.34 -23.41
C VAL A 558 -3.37 -5.39 -22.25
N PRO A 559 -3.03 -4.09 -22.36
CA PRO A 559 -3.39 -3.11 -21.34
C PRO A 559 -4.92 -2.97 -21.25
N GLY A 560 -5.43 -2.69 -20.06
CA GLY A 560 -6.84 -2.33 -19.88
C GLY A 560 -7.13 -0.90 -20.32
N GLY A 561 -8.41 -0.53 -20.36
CA GLY A 561 -8.86 0.84 -20.50
C GLY A 561 -8.44 1.69 -19.30
N SER A 562 -8.29 3.00 -19.53
CA SER A 562 -7.99 3.97 -18.47
C SER A 562 -9.24 4.17 -17.61
N PRO A 563 -9.18 3.93 -16.29
CA PRO A 563 -10.35 4.07 -15.42
C PRO A 563 -10.72 5.53 -15.15
N PHE A 564 -12.00 5.77 -14.85
CA PHE A 564 -12.52 7.09 -14.51
C PHE A 564 -13.59 7.02 -13.41
N ASN A 565 -13.27 6.41 -12.27
CA ASN A 565 -14.23 6.18 -11.20
C ASN A 565 -14.94 7.45 -10.70
N ALA A 566 -14.26 8.61 -10.72
CA ALA A 566 -14.87 9.87 -10.29
C ALA A 566 -16.11 10.26 -11.13
N MET A 567 -16.27 9.68 -12.32
CA MET A 567 -17.42 9.88 -13.21
C MET A 567 -18.52 8.84 -13.06
N VAL A 568 -18.20 7.64 -12.58
CA VAL A 568 -19.09 6.46 -12.67
C VAL A 568 -19.39 5.78 -11.34
N ASP A 569 -18.61 6.04 -10.30
CA ASP A 569 -18.87 5.52 -8.96
C ASP A 569 -20.07 6.26 -8.35
N HIS A 570 -21.15 5.52 -8.13
CA HIS A 570 -22.41 6.04 -7.57
C HIS A 570 -22.57 5.77 -6.07
N LEU A 571 -21.61 5.08 -5.43
CA LEU A 571 -21.65 4.76 -4.01
C LEU A 571 -21.02 5.86 -3.13
N GLY A 572 -20.32 6.82 -3.75
CA GLY A 572 -19.58 7.88 -3.05
C GLY A 572 -18.43 7.31 -2.22
N SER A 573 -17.25 7.13 -2.83
CA SER A 573 -16.11 6.41 -2.26
C SER A 573 -15.75 6.82 -0.81
N ASP A 574 -15.47 5.83 0.05
CA ASP A 574 -14.86 6.07 1.37
C ASP A 574 -13.33 6.15 1.31
N HIS A 575 -12.79 5.92 0.11
CA HIS A 575 -11.41 5.77 -0.35
C HIS A 575 -10.39 5.13 0.62
N ARG A 576 -10.84 4.17 1.43
CA ARG A 576 -9.94 3.32 2.23
C ARG A 576 -9.13 2.33 1.38
N SER A 577 -9.69 1.92 0.25
CA SER A 577 -9.07 1.06 -0.76
C SER A 577 -8.84 1.86 -2.04
N SER A 578 -7.90 1.45 -2.89
CA SER A 578 -7.70 2.09 -4.19
C SER A 578 -8.82 1.79 -5.19
N VAL A 579 -9.67 0.79 -4.90
CA VAL A 579 -10.84 0.37 -5.68
C VAL A 579 -12.09 0.29 -4.80
N GLU A 580 -13.28 0.31 -5.40
CA GLU A 580 -14.56 0.31 -4.68
C GLU A 580 -14.93 -1.09 -4.11
N MET A 581 -14.85 -1.23 -2.79
CA MET A 581 -15.05 -2.50 -2.08
C MET A 581 -16.26 -2.50 -1.13
N ARG A 582 -17.13 -1.49 -1.21
CA ARG A 582 -18.29 -1.34 -0.31
C ARG A 582 -19.59 -1.84 -0.91
N TRP A 583 -19.56 -2.41 -2.11
CA TRP A 583 -20.69 -3.14 -2.62
C TRP A 583 -21.16 -4.18 -1.60
N GLU A 584 -22.44 -4.10 -1.25
CA GLU A 584 -23.12 -5.07 -0.41
C GLU A 584 -23.98 -6.01 -1.27
N PRO A 585 -24.25 -7.25 -0.80
CA PRO A 585 -25.07 -8.18 -1.55
C PRO A 585 -26.52 -7.69 -1.72
N LYS A 586 -27.16 -8.09 -2.82
CA LYS A 586 -28.53 -7.71 -3.16
C LYS A 586 -29.54 -8.11 -2.06
N GLY A 587 -30.43 -7.18 -1.70
CA GLY A 587 -31.58 -7.41 -0.81
C GLY A 587 -31.26 -7.23 0.68
N GLU A 588 -30.22 -6.46 0.98
CA GLU A 588 -29.66 -6.30 2.32
C GLU A 588 -30.59 -5.67 3.35
N ASP A 589 -31.54 -4.82 2.95
CA ASP A 589 -32.50 -4.19 3.89
C ASP A 589 -33.25 -5.23 4.77
N ASP A 590 -33.34 -6.50 4.32
CA ASP A 590 -33.98 -7.62 5.04
C ASP A 590 -32.98 -8.64 5.65
N SER A 591 -31.65 -8.49 5.47
CA SER A 591 -30.64 -9.49 5.87
C SER A 591 -29.46 -8.86 6.62
N ARG A 592 -28.93 -9.53 7.67
CA ARG A 592 -27.71 -9.10 8.41
C ARG A 592 -26.41 -9.28 7.60
N ALA A 593 -26.47 -9.24 6.28
CA ALA A 593 -25.30 -9.35 5.41
C ALA A 593 -24.46 -8.08 5.47
N SER A 594 -23.23 -8.14 4.98
CA SER A 594 -22.29 -7.01 4.87
C SER A 594 -21.45 -7.13 3.60
N TRP A 595 -20.65 -6.12 3.28
CA TRP A 595 -19.68 -6.17 2.17
C TRP A 595 -18.78 -7.43 2.20
N LYS A 596 -18.47 -7.97 3.38
CA LYS A 596 -17.68 -9.21 3.52
C LYS A 596 -18.37 -10.43 2.93
N ASP A 597 -19.70 -10.49 2.99
CA ASP A 597 -20.47 -11.59 2.41
C ASP A 597 -20.36 -11.62 0.87
N LEU A 598 -20.02 -10.50 0.24
CA LEU A 598 -19.59 -10.44 -1.15
C LEU A 598 -18.09 -10.77 -1.26
N TRP A 599 -17.23 -9.91 -0.71
CA TRP A 599 -15.81 -9.89 -1.04
C TRP A 599 -15.02 -11.09 -0.52
N TYR A 600 -15.45 -11.71 0.59
CA TYR A 600 -14.82 -12.92 1.13
C TYR A 600 -15.49 -14.22 0.63
N ASN A 601 -16.32 -14.13 -0.42
CA ASN A 601 -16.93 -15.29 -1.09
C ASN A 601 -16.67 -15.25 -2.61
N LEU A 602 -15.51 -14.72 -3.02
CA LEU A 602 -15.09 -14.62 -4.43
C LEU A 602 -14.07 -15.69 -4.82
N GLY A 603 -13.92 -16.73 -3.99
CA GLY A 603 -12.94 -17.78 -4.17
C GLY A 603 -11.53 -17.25 -4.20
N ASP A 604 -10.76 -17.70 -5.18
CA ASP A 604 -9.37 -17.29 -5.37
C ASP A 604 -9.25 -15.83 -5.84
N MET A 605 -10.34 -15.19 -6.24
CA MET A 605 -10.38 -13.75 -6.57
C MET A 605 -10.69 -12.87 -5.36
N SER A 606 -10.87 -13.46 -4.17
CA SER A 606 -11.08 -12.68 -2.95
C SER A 606 -9.86 -11.80 -2.67
N PRO A 607 -10.05 -10.53 -2.27
CA PRO A 607 -8.95 -9.68 -1.85
C PRO A 607 -8.29 -10.31 -0.61
N TYR A 608 -7.01 -10.01 -0.40
CA TYR A 608 -6.30 -10.48 0.77
C TYR A 608 -7.04 -10.12 2.06
N HIS A 609 -7.21 -11.10 2.95
CA HIS A 609 -7.67 -10.89 4.31
C HIS A 609 -7.05 -11.95 5.23
N PRO A 610 -6.85 -11.63 6.53
CA PRO A 610 -6.42 -12.63 7.50
C PRO A 610 -7.45 -13.75 7.65
N SER A 611 -7.02 -15.00 7.66
CA SER A 611 -7.93 -16.16 7.69
C SER A 611 -8.39 -16.53 9.10
N THR A 612 -8.83 -15.54 9.89
CA THR A 612 -9.15 -15.70 11.33
C THR A 612 -10.25 -16.71 11.59
N ASP A 613 -11.13 -16.92 10.61
CA ASP A 613 -12.28 -17.82 10.73
C ASP A 613 -11.92 -19.29 10.43
N LEU A 614 -10.75 -19.58 9.84
CA LEU A 614 -10.31 -20.97 9.58
C LEU A 614 -10.01 -21.72 10.88
N PHE A 615 -9.21 -21.07 11.74
CA PHE A 615 -8.70 -21.59 13.00
C PHE A 615 -8.83 -20.52 14.10
N PRO A 616 -10.06 -20.15 14.50
CA PRO A 616 -10.28 -19.11 15.50
C PRO A 616 -9.61 -19.43 16.84
N GLU A 617 -9.49 -20.71 17.19
CA GLU A 617 -8.76 -21.19 18.37
C GLU A 617 -7.26 -20.85 18.34
N MET A 618 -6.70 -20.64 17.15
CA MET A 618 -5.28 -20.31 16.99
C MET A 618 -4.99 -18.81 17.14
N ALA A 619 -6.04 -17.99 17.27
CA ALA A 619 -5.91 -16.55 17.39
C ALA A 619 -5.12 -16.12 18.63
N GLU A 620 -5.21 -16.88 19.74
CA GLU A 620 -4.47 -16.61 20.99
C GLU A 620 -2.97 -16.94 20.91
N TYR A 621 -2.57 -17.75 19.91
CA TYR A 621 -1.20 -18.19 19.69
C TYR A 621 -0.50 -17.45 18.55
N SER A 622 -1.03 -16.32 18.09
CA SER A 622 -0.46 -15.55 16.98
C SER A 622 0.85 -14.83 17.34
N THR A 623 1.03 -14.49 18.61
CA THR A 623 2.24 -13.81 19.13
C THR A 623 3.38 -14.81 19.33
N VAL A 624 4.64 -14.37 19.22
CA VAL A 624 5.78 -15.22 19.56
C VAL A 624 5.80 -15.50 21.06
N PRO A 625 6.00 -16.76 21.52
CA PRO A 625 6.12 -17.05 22.95
C PRO A 625 7.30 -16.29 23.57
N LYS A 626 7.15 -15.83 24.82
CA LYS A 626 8.15 -14.95 25.49
C LYS A 626 9.54 -15.57 25.60
N GLN A 627 9.61 -16.89 25.69
CA GLN A 627 10.85 -17.66 25.78
C GLN A 627 11.46 -18.01 24.42
N CYS A 628 10.88 -17.51 23.32
CA CYS A 628 11.31 -17.78 21.96
C CYS A 628 11.76 -16.49 21.25
N SER A 629 12.78 -16.62 20.40
CA SER A 629 13.23 -15.57 19.50
C SER A 629 13.22 -16.07 18.06
N ILE A 630 12.52 -15.36 17.16
CA ILE A 630 12.59 -15.63 15.72
C ILE A 630 14.04 -15.40 15.26
N LYS A 631 14.56 -16.33 14.44
CA LYS A 631 15.91 -16.26 13.86
C LYS A 631 15.95 -16.43 12.34
N GLN A 632 14.91 -17.04 11.76
CA GLN A 632 14.78 -17.21 10.32
C GLN A 632 13.31 -17.20 9.92
N VAL A 633 13.01 -16.70 8.72
CA VAL A 633 11.66 -16.72 8.15
C VAL A 633 11.68 -17.14 6.68
N HIS A 634 10.71 -17.96 6.27
CA HIS A 634 10.43 -18.28 4.87
C HIS A 634 9.03 -17.77 4.53
N ILE A 635 8.89 -17.06 3.43
CA ILE A 635 7.62 -16.48 2.99
C ILE A 635 7.34 -16.94 1.57
N LEU A 636 6.19 -17.58 1.36
CA LEU A 636 5.70 -17.96 0.03
C LEU A 636 4.47 -17.12 -0.31
N HIS A 637 4.57 -16.33 -1.36
CA HIS A 637 3.54 -15.40 -1.81
C HIS A 637 2.81 -15.89 -3.06
N ARG A 638 1.50 -15.67 -3.11
CA ARG A 638 0.77 -15.57 -4.38
C ARG A 638 0.92 -14.15 -4.93
N HIS A 639 0.85 -13.99 -6.25
CA HIS A 639 0.64 -12.68 -6.88
C HIS A 639 -0.66 -11.98 -6.38
N GLY A 640 -0.73 -10.65 -6.54
CA GLY A 640 -1.94 -9.85 -6.27
C GLY A 640 -2.97 -9.90 -7.41
N ALA A 641 -3.99 -9.04 -7.34
CA ALA A 641 -5.05 -8.94 -8.34
C ALA A 641 -4.54 -8.67 -9.77
N LYS A 642 -4.93 -9.50 -10.73
CA LYS A 642 -4.53 -9.40 -12.14
C LYS A 642 -5.74 -9.32 -13.06
N TYR A 643 -5.52 -8.81 -14.27
CA TYR A 643 -6.50 -8.91 -15.35
C TYR A 643 -6.77 -10.39 -15.73
N PRO A 644 -7.95 -10.70 -16.30
CA PRO A 644 -8.29 -12.06 -16.76
C PRO A 644 -7.27 -12.63 -17.74
N ASP A 645 -7.13 -13.96 -17.78
CA ASP A 645 -6.30 -14.63 -18.79
C ASP A 645 -7.02 -14.75 -20.14
N LYS A 646 -6.24 -14.79 -21.23
CA LYS A 646 -6.75 -14.99 -22.60
C LYS A 646 -7.24 -16.43 -22.77
N GLY A 647 -8.50 -16.61 -23.15
CA GLY A 647 -8.92 -17.83 -23.85
C GLY A 647 -9.76 -18.85 -23.08
N HIS A 648 -10.31 -18.54 -21.90
CA HIS A 648 -11.37 -19.42 -21.37
C HIS A 648 -12.56 -19.43 -22.34
N LYS A 649 -13.01 -20.62 -22.76
CA LYS A 649 -14.19 -20.78 -23.64
C LYS A 649 -15.44 -20.09 -23.05
N SER A 650 -15.42 -19.85 -21.74
CA SER A 650 -16.46 -19.25 -20.89
C SER A 650 -15.92 -18.11 -20.00
N GLY A 651 -15.17 -17.14 -20.57
CA GLY A 651 -14.65 -15.99 -19.80
C GLY A 651 -15.53 -14.72 -19.81
N PRO A 652 -15.33 -13.77 -18.88
CA PRO A 652 -16.17 -12.58 -18.71
C PRO A 652 -16.23 -11.70 -19.96
N GLY A 653 -15.15 -11.65 -20.76
CA GLY A 653 -15.11 -10.95 -22.04
C GLY A 653 -16.05 -11.52 -23.11
N ASN A 654 -16.47 -12.79 -23.03
CA ASN A 654 -17.45 -13.38 -23.96
C ASN A 654 -18.85 -12.81 -23.73
N PHE A 655 -19.23 -12.60 -22.47
CA PHE A 655 -20.46 -11.90 -22.13
C PHE A 655 -20.42 -10.45 -22.63
N GLY A 656 -19.29 -9.76 -22.42
CA GLY A 656 -19.02 -8.42 -22.99
C GLY A 656 -19.25 -8.34 -24.50
N LYS A 657 -18.68 -9.28 -25.27
CA LYS A 657 -18.88 -9.37 -26.72
C LYS A 657 -20.35 -9.59 -27.11
N LYS A 658 -21.08 -10.42 -26.35
CA LYS A 658 -22.51 -10.71 -26.59
C LYS A 658 -23.36 -9.45 -26.42
N ILE A 659 -23.14 -8.69 -25.33
CA ILE A 659 -23.83 -7.42 -25.07
C ILE A 659 -23.49 -6.37 -26.13
N LYS A 660 -22.20 -6.15 -26.41
CA LYS A 660 -21.75 -5.20 -27.43
C LYS A 660 -22.35 -5.47 -28.81
N LYS A 661 -22.48 -6.75 -29.19
CA LYS A 661 -23.12 -7.15 -30.46
C LYS A 661 -24.60 -6.78 -30.52
N GLN A 662 -25.33 -6.95 -29.42
CA GLN A 662 -26.75 -6.57 -29.33
C GLN A 662 -26.94 -5.04 -29.37
N ARG A 663 -26.10 -4.29 -28.63
CA ARG A 663 -26.10 -2.82 -28.65
C ARG A 663 -25.84 -2.26 -30.05
N LYS A 664 -24.81 -2.75 -30.75
CA LYS A 664 -24.47 -2.32 -32.12
C LYS A 664 -25.60 -2.52 -33.14
N LYS A 665 -26.54 -3.43 -32.87
CA LYS A 665 -27.71 -3.66 -33.72
C LYS A 665 -28.95 -2.86 -33.30
N GLY A 666 -28.90 -2.16 -32.17
CA GLY A 666 -30.08 -1.56 -31.55
C GLY A 666 -31.09 -2.60 -31.04
N GLU A 667 -30.66 -3.84 -30.82
CA GLU A 667 -31.51 -4.97 -30.43
C GLU A 667 -31.50 -5.24 -28.92
N LEU A 668 -30.56 -4.65 -28.17
CA LEU A 668 -30.48 -4.83 -26.71
C LEU A 668 -31.72 -4.27 -26.02
N LYS A 669 -32.44 -5.12 -25.29
CA LYS A 669 -33.63 -4.76 -24.51
C LYS A 669 -33.42 -5.19 -23.07
N VAL A 670 -32.90 -4.28 -22.26
CA VAL A 670 -32.62 -4.45 -20.83
C VAL A 670 -33.41 -3.44 -20.00
N SER A 671 -33.72 -3.80 -18.76
CA SER A 671 -34.46 -2.98 -17.80
C SER A 671 -34.07 -3.32 -16.36
N GLY A 672 -34.51 -2.50 -15.39
CA GLY A 672 -34.26 -2.78 -13.96
C GLY A 672 -32.78 -2.84 -13.64
N GLU A 673 -32.35 -3.82 -12.84
CA GLU A 673 -30.96 -3.98 -12.39
C GLU A 673 -29.93 -4.20 -13.53
N LEU A 674 -30.37 -4.53 -14.74
CA LEU A 674 -29.48 -4.70 -15.90
C LEU A 674 -29.47 -3.48 -16.84
N SER A 675 -30.09 -2.35 -16.46
CA SER A 675 -30.17 -1.16 -17.31
C SER A 675 -28.80 -0.56 -17.64
N PHE A 676 -27.81 -0.70 -16.75
CA PHE A 676 -26.44 -0.23 -16.96
C PHE A 676 -25.78 -0.88 -18.20
N LEU A 677 -26.26 -2.06 -18.63
CA LEU A 677 -25.78 -2.73 -19.84
C LEU A 677 -26.07 -1.93 -21.13
N ASN A 678 -26.92 -0.91 -21.10
CA ASN A 678 -27.13 -0.02 -22.24
C ASN A 678 -25.91 0.83 -22.56
N ASP A 679 -25.06 1.10 -21.56
CA ASP A 679 -23.91 1.98 -21.66
C ASP A 679 -22.59 1.27 -21.32
N TRP A 680 -22.66 0.06 -20.76
CA TRP A 680 -21.50 -0.75 -20.40
C TRP A 680 -20.72 -1.31 -21.60
N ASP A 681 -19.40 -1.19 -21.53
CA ASP A 681 -18.43 -1.84 -22.41
C ASP A 681 -17.42 -2.66 -21.58
N TYR A 682 -16.87 -3.72 -22.19
CA TYR A 682 -15.84 -4.54 -21.56
C TYR A 682 -14.46 -3.96 -21.87
N GLU A 683 -13.80 -3.39 -20.86
CA GLU A 683 -12.57 -2.60 -21.00
C GLU A 683 -11.34 -3.24 -20.34
N LEU A 684 -11.46 -4.48 -19.87
CA LEU A 684 -10.37 -5.13 -19.16
C LEU A 684 -9.20 -5.53 -20.07
N GLY A 685 -8.01 -5.35 -19.52
CA GLY A 685 -6.76 -5.87 -20.07
C GLY A 685 -6.63 -7.37 -19.92
N GLN A 686 -5.42 -7.90 -20.09
CA GLN A 686 -5.12 -9.33 -20.01
C GLN A 686 -3.80 -9.59 -19.31
N LYS A 687 -3.77 -10.58 -18.42
CA LYS A 687 -2.60 -11.18 -17.73
C LYS A 687 -1.76 -10.27 -16.83
N ILE A 688 -1.81 -8.95 -17.01
CA ILE A 688 -1.00 -8.00 -16.25
C ILE A 688 -1.60 -7.80 -14.85
N LEU A 689 -0.72 -7.57 -13.87
CA LEU A 689 -1.13 -7.16 -12.53
C LEU A 689 -1.83 -5.81 -12.60
N THR A 690 -2.96 -5.68 -11.92
CA THR A 690 -3.68 -4.39 -11.83
C THR A 690 -2.94 -3.43 -10.89
N HIS A 691 -3.30 -2.15 -10.89
CA HIS A 691 -2.80 -1.20 -9.89
C HIS A 691 -3.13 -1.66 -8.46
N TYR A 692 -4.36 -2.14 -8.24
CA TYR A 692 -4.76 -2.75 -6.97
C TYR A 692 -3.93 -3.99 -6.60
N GLY A 693 -3.64 -4.86 -7.57
CA GLY A 693 -2.75 -6.01 -7.34
C GLY A 693 -1.33 -5.60 -6.97
N SER A 694 -0.84 -4.49 -7.55
CA SER A 694 0.45 -3.91 -7.20
C SER A 694 0.43 -3.33 -5.78
N ASP A 695 -0.67 -2.66 -5.39
CA ASP A 695 -0.88 -2.16 -4.03
C ASP A 695 -0.86 -3.28 -3.00
N GLN A 696 -1.51 -4.41 -3.28
CA GLN A 696 -1.53 -5.59 -2.41
C GLN A 696 -0.11 -6.12 -2.17
N MET A 697 0.69 -6.27 -3.22
CA MET A 697 2.06 -6.79 -3.10
C MET A 697 3.00 -5.79 -2.42
N PHE A 698 2.85 -4.48 -2.72
CA PHE A 698 3.62 -3.43 -2.06
C PHE A 698 3.32 -3.40 -0.55
N SER A 699 2.05 -3.43 -0.19
CA SER A 699 1.58 -3.43 1.20
C SER A 699 2.06 -4.68 1.95
N SER A 700 2.04 -5.85 1.31
CA SER A 700 2.56 -7.09 1.91
C SER A 700 4.07 -7.02 2.15
N GLY A 701 4.85 -6.47 1.21
CA GLY A 701 6.28 -6.24 1.39
C GLY A 701 6.59 -5.28 2.55
N VAL A 702 5.82 -4.20 2.68
CA VAL A 702 5.96 -3.25 3.80
C VAL A 702 5.63 -3.93 5.13
N LYS A 703 4.57 -4.74 5.20
CA LYS A 703 4.26 -5.52 6.40
C LYS A 703 5.42 -6.44 6.80
N HIS A 704 5.95 -7.23 5.88
CA HIS A 704 7.03 -8.16 6.19
C HIS A 704 8.35 -7.46 6.53
N TYR A 705 8.57 -6.25 6.03
CA TYR A 705 9.63 -5.39 6.53
C TYR A 705 9.43 -5.09 8.02
N TYR A 706 8.25 -4.61 8.43
CA TYR A 706 7.99 -4.35 9.85
C TYR A 706 8.07 -5.60 10.72
N ASP A 707 7.60 -6.73 10.20
CA ASP A 707 7.58 -7.99 10.94
C ASP A 707 8.99 -8.55 11.16
N TYR A 708 9.90 -8.47 10.17
CA TYR A 708 11.12 -9.29 10.15
C TYR A 708 12.43 -8.56 9.81
N ALA A 709 12.43 -7.26 9.47
CA ALA A 709 13.64 -6.59 8.95
C ALA A 709 14.85 -6.63 9.90
N LYS A 710 14.64 -6.69 11.22
CA LYS A 710 15.73 -6.82 12.20
C LYS A 710 16.60 -8.06 12.03
N LEU A 711 16.06 -9.13 11.43
CA LEU A 711 16.83 -10.32 11.08
C LEU A 711 18.00 -10.03 10.12
N LEU A 712 17.97 -8.88 9.43
CA LEU A 712 19.00 -8.44 8.48
C LEU A 712 20.09 -7.57 9.13
N ASP A 713 20.07 -7.32 10.45
CA ASP A 713 21.08 -6.51 11.15
C ASP A 713 22.48 -7.13 11.10
N ASP A 714 22.56 -8.44 11.31
CA ASP A 714 23.83 -9.17 11.34
C ASP A 714 24.18 -9.86 10.01
N PHE A 715 23.30 -9.77 9.01
CA PHE A 715 23.52 -10.41 7.71
C PHE A 715 24.55 -9.63 6.87
N LYS A 716 25.71 -10.27 6.63
CA LYS A 716 26.85 -9.67 5.91
C LYS A 716 26.81 -9.89 4.39
N GLY A 717 25.79 -10.56 3.86
CA GLY A 717 25.63 -10.83 2.43
C GLY A 717 25.24 -9.58 1.62
N LYS A 718 25.18 -9.73 0.29
CA LYS A 718 24.57 -8.69 -0.57
C LYS A 718 23.12 -8.45 -0.13
N PRO A 719 22.61 -7.20 -0.24
CA PRO A 719 21.32 -6.83 0.33
C PRO A 719 20.13 -7.64 -0.24
N TYR A 720 20.22 -8.13 -1.48
CA TYR A 720 19.28 -9.10 -2.07
C TYR A 720 19.82 -9.65 -3.41
N HIS A 721 19.27 -10.80 -3.83
CA HIS A 721 19.33 -11.33 -5.19
C HIS A 721 17.90 -11.62 -5.64
N LEU A 722 17.43 -10.97 -6.71
CA LEU A 722 16.17 -11.37 -7.35
C LEU A 722 16.51 -12.46 -8.36
N GLU A 723 16.04 -13.67 -8.08
CA GLU A 723 16.15 -14.80 -8.98
C GLU A 723 14.81 -15.02 -9.66
N VAL A 724 14.81 -15.00 -10.99
CA VAL A 724 13.62 -15.21 -11.80
C VAL A 724 13.74 -16.59 -12.42
N LEU A 725 12.93 -17.53 -11.92
CA LEU A 725 12.81 -18.86 -12.51
C LEU A 725 11.88 -18.78 -13.71
N THR A 726 12.34 -19.22 -14.88
CA THR A 726 11.55 -19.14 -16.10
C THR A 726 10.42 -20.17 -16.08
N GLU A 727 9.27 -19.81 -16.64
CA GLU A 727 8.10 -20.69 -16.80
C GLU A 727 7.99 -21.23 -18.24
N GLU A 728 9.08 -21.20 -19.00
CA GLU A 728 9.11 -21.76 -20.35
C GLU A 728 8.90 -23.27 -20.33
N ASP A 729 8.39 -23.81 -21.44
CA ASP A 729 8.24 -25.25 -21.61
C ASP A 729 9.60 -25.94 -21.38
N TYR A 730 9.56 -27.10 -20.73
CA TYR A 730 10.73 -27.95 -20.43
C TYR A 730 11.75 -27.35 -19.43
N GLN A 731 11.45 -26.24 -18.77
CA GLN A 731 12.27 -25.72 -17.68
C GLN A 731 11.84 -26.28 -16.32
N ASN A 732 12.81 -26.69 -15.53
CA ASN A 732 12.60 -27.09 -14.14
C ASN A 732 12.41 -25.83 -13.28
N ASN A 733 11.22 -25.69 -12.69
CA ASN A 733 10.85 -24.57 -11.85
C ASN A 733 9.98 -25.05 -10.68
N THR A 734 10.48 -24.95 -9.45
CA THR A 734 9.73 -25.39 -8.25
C THR A 734 8.57 -24.47 -7.89
N LEU A 735 8.59 -23.23 -8.36
CA LEU A 735 7.54 -22.23 -8.20
C LEU A 735 6.49 -22.26 -9.34
N ALA A 736 6.73 -23.05 -10.38
CA ALA A 736 5.82 -23.31 -11.51
C ALA A 736 6.01 -24.73 -12.05
N SER A 737 5.87 -25.73 -11.18
CA SER A 737 6.29 -27.12 -11.42
C SER A 737 5.46 -27.91 -12.43
N LYS A 738 4.35 -27.35 -12.91
CA LYS A 738 3.44 -28.02 -13.85
C LYS A 738 4.15 -28.54 -15.10
N ASN A 739 5.14 -27.81 -15.62
CA ASN A 739 5.88 -28.22 -16.83
C ASN A 739 6.78 -29.45 -16.60
N ALA A 740 7.16 -29.72 -15.35
CA ALA A 740 7.91 -30.92 -14.99
C ALA A 740 7.02 -32.16 -14.80
N CYS A 741 5.70 -31.98 -14.71
CA CYS A 741 4.74 -33.05 -14.50
C CYS A 741 3.75 -33.14 -15.67
N ARG A 742 4.01 -34.02 -16.64
CA ARG A 742 3.23 -34.06 -17.89
C ARG A 742 1.73 -34.23 -17.70
N ASN A 743 1.31 -35.02 -16.71
CA ASN A 743 -0.11 -35.26 -16.43
C ASN A 743 -0.78 -34.11 -15.63
N ALA A 744 -0.02 -33.15 -15.10
CA ALA A 744 -0.57 -32.04 -14.30
C ALA A 744 -1.44 -31.06 -15.09
N ASP A 745 -1.12 -30.83 -16.37
CA ASP A 745 -1.84 -29.92 -17.29
C ASP A 745 -2.74 -30.72 -18.27
N ASN A 746 -3.15 -31.94 -17.90
CA ASN A 746 -4.06 -32.77 -18.69
C ASN A 746 -5.46 -32.77 -18.08
N ASP A 747 -6.47 -32.40 -18.88
CA ASP A 747 -7.90 -32.40 -18.52
C ASP A 747 -8.36 -33.74 -17.90
N ASP A 748 -7.75 -34.87 -18.27
CA ASP A 748 -8.07 -36.19 -17.68
C ASP A 748 -7.76 -36.30 -16.18
N PHE A 749 -6.90 -35.41 -15.66
CA PHE A 749 -6.44 -35.36 -14.28
C PHE A 749 -6.95 -34.12 -13.53
N MET A 750 -7.63 -33.19 -14.21
CA MET A 750 -8.19 -31.97 -13.64
C MET A 750 -9.70 -32.12 -13.45
N TYR A 751 -10.16 -32.11 -12.20
CA TYR A 751 -11.56 -32.39 -11.88
C TYR A 751 -12.40 -31.15 -11.57
N GLY A 752 -11.83 -29.96 -11.55
CA GLY A 752 -12.52 -28.73 -11.23
C GLY A 752 -13.69 -28.43 -12.14
N GLU A 753 -13.48 -28.46 -13.47
CA GLU A 753 -14.56 -28.26 -14.45
C GLU A 753 -15.64 -29.35 -14.32
N TYR A 754 -15.24 -30.62 -14.13
CA TYR A 754 -16.17 -31.74 -13.94
C TYR A 754 -17.06 -31.53 -12.70
N LEU A 755 -16.49 -31.17 -11.56
CA LEU A 755 -17.21 -30.94 -10.31
C LEU A 755 -18.12 -29.71 -10.42
N SER A 756 -17.58 -28.60 -10.94
CA SER A 756 -18.32 -27.35 -11.14
C SER A 756 -19.51 -27.53 -12.10
N SER A 757 -19.36 -28.35 -13.15
CA SER A 757 -20.44 -28.61 -14.11
C SER A 757 -21.70 -29.26 -13.50
N GLN A 758 -21.57 -29.91 -12.34
CA GLN A 758 -22.70 -30.48 -11.59
C GLN A 758 -23.34 -29.45 -10.66
N TRP A 759 -22.53 -28.55 -10.10
CA TRP A 759 -22.99 -27.54 -9.16
C TRP A 759 -23.64 -26.33 -9.84
N GLN A 760 -23.02 -25.81 -10.91
CA GLN A 760 -23.47 -24.63 -11.64
C GLN A 760 -24.95 -24.66 -12.06
N PRO A 761 -25.49 -25.75 -12.63
CA PRO A 761 -26.91 -25.83 -12.99
C PRO A 761 -27.86 -25.73 -11.79
N ILE A 762 -27.39 -26.06 -10.58
CA ILE A 762 -28.20 -26.01 -9.35
C ILE A 762 -28.26 -24.58 -8.83
N TYR A 763 -27.11 -23.96 -8.54
CA TYR A 763 -27.08 -22.66 -7.87
C TYR A 763 -27.35 -21.48 -8.79
N LEU A 764 -27.00 -21.57 -10.08
CA LEU A 764 -27.19 -20.47 -11.02
C LEU A 764 -28.62 -20.40 -11.56
N GLU A 765 -29.46 -21.41 -11.34
CA GLU A 765 -30.82 -21.45 -11.93
C GLU A 765 -31.74 -20.36 -11.36
N ALA A 766 -31.66 -20.10 -10.06
CA ALA A 766 -32.42 -19.03 -9.41
C ALA A 766 -32.02 -17.63 -9.91
N PRO A 767 -30.73 -17.21 -9.87
CA PRO A 767 -30.33 -15.92 -10.41
C PRO A 767 -30.56 -15.81 -11.91
N ARG A 768 -30.36 -16.87 -12.70
CA ARG A 768 -30.67 -16.89 -14.14
C ARG A 768 -32.13 -16.54 -14.40
N LYS A 769 -33.07 -17.20 -13.70
CA LYS A 769 -34.51 -16.91 -13.83
C LYS A 769 -34.86 -15.48 -13.39
N ARG A 770 -34.19 -14.96 -12.35
CA ARG A 770 -34.39 -13.58 -11.88
C ARG A 770 -33.91 -12.57 -12.92
N LEU A 771 -32.64 -12.65 -13.31
CA LEU A 771 -31.99 -11.73 -14.25
C LEU A 771 -32.60 -11.80 -15.65
N GLN A 772 -33.11 -12.97 -16.08
CA GLN A 772 -33.82 -13.11 -17.36
C GLN A 772 -35.04 -12.19 -17.48
N LYS A 773 -35.68 -11.81 -16.36
CA LYS A 773 -36.81 -10.88 -16.37
C LYS A 773 -36.39 -9.47 -16.79
N SER A 774 -35.12 -9.13 -16.59
CA SER A 774 -34.52 -7.83 -16.85
C SER A 774 -33.87 -7.74 -18.24
N ILE A 775 -33.87 -8.82 -19.03
CA ILE A 775 -33.34 -8.84 -20.40
C ILE A 775 -34.21 -9.69 -21.32
N SER A 776 -34.85 -9.08 -22.32
CA SER A 776 -35.74 -9.80 -23.26
C SER A 776 -35.10 -10.07 -24.62
N SER A 777 -34.01 -9.37 -24.96
CA SER A 777 -33.30 -9.51 -26.22
C SER A 777 -32.38 -10.73 -26.29
N LEU A 778 -32.13 -11.39 -25.16
CA LEU A 778 -31.22 -12.54 -25.05
C LEU A 778 -31.81 -13.59 -24.11
N ASN A 779 -31.63 -14.86 -24.43
CA ASN A 779 -31.81 -15.95 -23.48
C ASN A 779 -30.49 -16.13 -22.71
N LEU A 780 -30.53 -15.95 -21.39
CA LEU A 780 -29.39 -16.08 -20.49
C LEU A 780 -29.14 -17.57 -20.18
N THR A 781 -27.90 -18.00 -20.38
CA THR A 781 -27.41 -19.32 -19.95
C THR A 781 -26.84 -19.25 -18.53
N HIS A 782 -26.61 -20.40 -17.88
CA HIS A 782 -25.87 -20.43 -16.61
C HIS A 782 -24.47 -19.83 -16.78
N THR A 783 -23.79 -20.10 -17.90
CA THR A 783 -22.49 -19.49 -18.23
C THR A 783 -22.55 -17.97 -18.35
N ASP A 784 -23.64 -17.40 -18.89
CA ASP A 784 -23.80 -15.93 -18.92
C ASP A 784 -23.85 -15.36 -17.49
N VAL A 785 -24.61 -16.01 -16.59
CA VAL A 785 -24.73 -15.57 -15.19
C VAL A 785 -23.43 -15.76 -14.42
N TYR A 786 -22.73 -16.87 -14.61
CA TYR A 786 -21.39 -17.09 -14.05
C TYR A 786 -20.41 -16.00 -14.50
N ASN A 787 -20.44 -15.63 -15.78
CA ASN A 787 -19.63 -14.52 -16.29
C ASN A 787 -20.03 -13.16 -15.68
N MET A 788 -21.30 -12.93 -15.40
CA MET A 788 -21.73 -11.73 -14.66
C MET A 788 -21.11 -11.72 -13.25
N MET A 789 -21.10 -12.85 -12.54
CA MET A 789 -20.44 -12.97 -11.23
C MET A 789 -18.92 -12.72 -11.33
N LEU A 790 -18.23 -13.28 -12.34
CA LEU A 790 -16.81 -13.02 -12.58
C LEU A 790 -16.50 -11.55 -12.92
N ASN A 791 -17.40 -10.85 -13.61
CA ASN A 791 -17.22 -9.44 -13.91
C ASN A 791 -17.22 -8.55 -12.65
N CYS A 792 -17.77 -9.00 -11.51
CA CYS A 792 -17.68 -8.23 -10.25
C CYS A 792 -16.21 -8.00 -9.81
N PRO A 793 -15.43 -9.04 -9.45
CA PRO A 793 -14.04 -8.84 -9.03
C PRO A 793 -13.16 -8.29 -10.15
N TYR A 794 -13.26 -8.83 -11.37
CA TYR A 794 -12.33 -8.44 -12.43
C TYR A 794 -12.50 -6.98 -12.89
N LEU A 795 -13.72 -6.46 -12.98
CA LEU A 795 -13.94 -5.03 -13.28
C LEU A 795 -13.53 -4.18 -12.09
N THR A 796 -13.87 -4.58 -10.86
CA THR A 796 -13.47 -3.80 -9.68
C THR A 796 -11.96 -3.68 -9.56
N TYR A 797 -11.21 -4.77 -9.73
CA TYR A 797 -9.75 -4.69 -9.66
C TYR A 797 -9.13 -4.06 -10.91
N GLY A 798 -9.73 -4.25 -12.09
CA GLY A 798 -9.17 -3.77 -13.34
C GLY A 798 -9.40 -2.28 -13.59
N ILE A 799 -10.64 -1.82 -13.39
CA ILE A 799 -11.07 -0.44 -13.67
C ILE A 799 -11.60 0.29 -12.43
N GLY A 800 -11.62 -0.36 -11.27
CA GLY A 800 -11.89 0.30 -9.98
C GLY A 800 -13.33 0.18 -9.49
N PHE A 801 -14.27 -0.28 -10.32
CA PHE A 801 -15.70 -0.36 -10.00
C PHE A 801 -16.43 -1.43 -10.85
N SER A 802 -17.53 -1.99 -10.34
CA SER A 802 -18.36 -2.94 -11.08
C SER A 802 -19.83 -2.98 -10.63
N ASP A 803 -20.76 -2.60 -11.51
CA ASP A 803 -22.20 -2.73 -11.27
C ASP A 803 -22.67 -4.18 -11.10
N PHE A 804 -21.86 -5.16 -11.55
CA PHE A 804 -22.22 -6.58 -11.42
C PHE A 804 -22.23 -7.06 -9.97
N CYS A 805 -21.53 -6.38 -9.07
CA CYS A 805 -21.38 -6.82 -7.68
C CYS A 805 -22.71 -6.84 -6.89
N ASN A 806 -23.64 -5.93 -7.20
CA ASN A 806 -24.94 -5.83 -6.52
C ASN A 806 -26.07 -6.61 -7.19
N LEU A 807 -25.77 -7.45 -8.18
CA LEU A 807 -26.78 -8.27 -8.85
C LEU A 807 -27.17 -9.52 -8.07
N PHE A 808 -26.35 -9.93 -7.10
CA PHE A 808 -26.41 -11.24 -6.47
C PHE A 808 -26.58 -11.14 -4.95
N THR A 809 -27.35 -12.07 -4.38
CA THR A 809 -27.61 -12.13 -2.94
C THR A 809 -26.42 -12.74 -2.18
N ALA A 810 -26.39 -12.57 -0.86
CA ALA A 810 -25.35 -13.18 -0.02
C ALA A 810 -25.36 -14.73 -0.08
N GLU A 811 -26.50 -15.35 -0.36
CA GLU A 811 -26.56 -16.80 -0.60
C GLU A 811 -25.93 -17.18 -1.94
N GLU A 812 -26.16 -16.39 -2.99
CA GLU A 812 -25.60 -16.64 -4.31
C GLU A 812 -24.08 -16.49 -4.31
N TRP A 813 -23.53 -15.49 -3.60
CA TRP A 813 -22.08 -15.36 -3.41
C TRP A 813 -21.48 -16.54 -2.63
N ARG A 814 -22.12 -17.01 -1.55
CA ARG A 814 -21.67 -18.22 -0.83
C ARG A 814 -21.69 -19.48 -1.71
N ASN A 815 -22.63 -19.58 -2.65
CA ASN A 815 -22.68 -20.68 -3.60
C ASN A 815 -21.62 -20.54 -4.70
N PHE A 816 -21.29 -19.32 -5.10
CA PHE A 816 -20.18 -19.03 -6.01
C PHE A 816 -18.83 -19.36 -5.36
N GLU A 817 -18.61 -19.01 -4.08
CA GLU A 817 -17.45 -19.45 -3.30
C GLU A 817 -17.31 -20.98 -3.36
N TYR A 818 -18.40 -21.72 -3.16
CA TYR A 818 -18.36 -23.17 -3.23
C TYR A 818 -18.02 -23.70 -4.63
N ASP A 819 -18.47 -23.02 -5.68
CA ASP A 819 -18.08 -23.33 -7.06
C ASP A 819 -16.58 -23.12 -7.29
N GLN A 820 -16.00 -22.08 -6.69
CA GLN A 820 -14.56 -21.83 -6.71
C GLN A 820 -13.77 -22.85 -5.88
N ASP A 821 -14.35 -23.33 -4.77
CA ASP A 821 -13.78 -24.41 -3.97
C ASP A 821 -13.68 -25.71 -4.76
N LEU A 822 -14.76 -26.09 -5.44
CA LEU A 822 -14.78 -27.29 -6.30
C LEU A 822 -13.73 -27.19 -7.41
N GLN A 823 -13.61 -26.02 -8.06
CA GLN A 823 -12.62 -25.78 -9.11
C GLN A 823 -11.20 -25.90 -8.56
N THR A 824 -10.82 -25.04 -7.61
CA THR A 824 -9.44 -24.97 -7.10
C THR A 824 -9.01 -26.27 -6.45
N TYR A 825 -9.89 -26.89 -5.66
CA TYR A 825 -9.58 -28.11 -4.93
C TYR A 825 -9.54 -29.35 -5.82
N GLY A 826 -10.39 -29.41 -6.86
CA GLY A 826 -10.40 -30.47 -7.87
C GLY A 826 -9.23 -30.37 -8.88
N ASP A 827 -8.74 -29.17 -9.15
CA ASP A 827 -7.65 -28.93 -10.10
C ASP A 827 -6.27 -28.98 -9.44
N HIS A 828 -6.15 -28.55 -8.18
CA HIS A 828 -4.84 -28.35 -7.55
C HIS A 828 -4.76 -28.81 -6.09
N GLY A 829 -5.85 -29.27 -5.49
CA GLY A 829 -5.93 -29.67 -4.07
C GLY A 829 -5.97 -31.17 -3.83
N PHE A 830 -6.47 -31.59 -2.66
CA PHE A 830 -6.53 -33.01 -2.28
C PHE A 830 -7.47 -33.84 -3.16
N MET A 831 -8.36 -33.23 -3.94
CA MET A 831 -9.18 -33.95 -4.92
C MET A 831 -8.49 -34.17 -6.27
N ASN A 832 -7.31 -33.57 -6.47
CA ASN A 832 -6.52 -33.74 -7.68
C ASN A 832 -5.43 -34.83 -7.52
N PRO A 833 -5.36 -35.84 -8.40
CA PRO A 833 -4.37 -36.93 -8.30
C PRO A 833 -2.91 -36.51 -8.50
N THR A 834 -2.65 -35.32 -9.07
CA THR A 834 -1.31 -34.80 -9.34
C THR A 834 -0.86 -33.71 -8.36
N ALA A 835 -1.74 -33.20 -7.49
CA ALA A 835 -1.46 -32.07 -6.62
C ALA A 835 -0.21 -32.25 -5.74
N ARG A 836 -0.04 -33.43 -5.10
CA ARG A 836 1.16 -33.70 -4.31
C ARG A 836 2.43 -33.66 -5.15
N ALA A 837 2.38 -34.19 -6.38
CA ALA A 837 3.52 -34.21 -7.29
C ALA A 837 3.88 -32.80 -7.79
N GLN A 838 2.90 -31.91 -7.97
CA GLN A 838 3.15 -30.51 -8.29
C GLN A 838 3.77 -29.75 -7.09
N GLY A 839 3.34 -30.04 -5.86
CA GLY A 839 3.85 -29.35 -4.67
C GLY A 839 5.19 -29.86 -4.13
N VAL A 840 5.53 -31.13 -4.36
CA VAL A 840 6.72 -31.76 -3.76
C VAL A 840 8.05 -31.04 -4.10
N PRO A 841 8.27 -30.45 -5.29
CA PRO A 841 9.57 -29.86 -5.60
C PRO A 841 9.94 -28.71 -4.65
N TYR A 842 8.99 -27.81 -4.36
CA TYR A 842 9.20 -26.74 -3.38
C TYR A 842 9.34 -27.27 -1.96
N VAL A 843 8.56 -28.30 -1.58
CA VAL A 843 8.64 -28.92 -0.25
C VAL A 843 10.04 -29.51 0.01
N GLN A 844 10.67 -30.09 -1.02
CA GLN A 844 12.04 -30.58 -0.93
C GLN A 844 13.06 -29.45 -0.70
N GLU A 845 12.89 -28.31 -1.38
CA GLU A 845 13.73 -27.12 -1.20
C GLU A 845 13.54 -26.49 0.19
N LEU A 846 12.30 -26.35 0.64
CA LEU A 846 11.99 -25.87 1.99
C LEU A 846 12.64 -26.75 3.06
N ALA A 847 12.51 -28.08 2.94
CA ALA A 847 13.14 -29.01 3.89
C ALA A 847 14.68 -28.92 3.87
N ALA A 848 15.28 -28.73 2.70
CA ALA A 848 16.72 -28.51 2.55
C ALA A 848 17.18 -27.22 3.26
N ARG A 849 16.43 -26.11 3.06
CA ARG A 849 16.70 -24.83 3.73
C ARG A 849 16.55 -24.93 5.25
N LEU A 850 15.48 -25.57 5.74
CA LEU A 850 15.24 -25.77 7.18
C LEU A 850 16.32 -26.64 7.85
N LEU A 851 16.84 -27.64 7.14
CA LEU A 851 17.95 -28.47 7.62
C LEU A 851 19.34 -27.83 7.40
N GLN A 852 19.40 -26.70 6.70
CA GLN A 852 20.63 -26.06 6.22
C GLN A 852 21.55 -27.04 5.48
N LYS A 853 20.96 -27.91 4.66
CA LYS A 853 21.68 -28.91 3.86
C LYS A 853 21.37 -28.71 2.40
N LYS A 854 22.39 -28.80 1.56
CA LYS A 854 22.19 -28.77 0.10
C LYS A 854 21.28 -29.91 -0.33
N PHE A 855 20.42 -29.64 -1.30
CA PHE A 855 19.55 -30.64 -1.88
C PHE A 855 20.37 -31.76 -2.53
N THR A 856 20.06 -33.01 -2.19
CA THR A 856 20.77 -34.22 -2.69
C THR A 856 19.91 -35.13 -3.55
N GLY A 857 18.69 -34.70 -3.91
CA GLY A 857 17.72 -35.52 -4.63
C GLY A 857 16.83 -36.37 -3.70
N PRO A 858 15.88 -37.14 -4.28
CA PRO A 858 15.63 -37.32 -5.72
C PRO A 858 15.09 -36.05 -6.40
N VAL A 859 15.56 -35.77 -7.61
CA VAL A 859 15.22 -34.56 -8.39
C VAL A 859 13.83 -34.71 -8.99
N THR A 860 12.97 -33.71 -8.78
CA THR A 860 11.64 -33.61 -9.38
C THR A 860 11.60 -32.44 -10.37
N ALA A 861 11.29 -31.24 -9.90
CA ALA A 861 11.28 -30.01 -10.70
C ALA A 861 12.37 -29.00 -10.29
N GLN A 862 13.36 -29.42 -9.49
CA GLN A 862 14.49 -28.56 -9.13
C GLN A 862 15.40 -28.30 -10.33
N ASN A 863 15.86 -27.05 -10.48
CA ASN A 863 16.93 -26.73 -11.40
C ASN A 863 18.29 -26.97 -10.71
N MET A 864 18.92 -28.09 -11.00
CA MET A 864 20.17 -28.49 -10.34
C MET A 864 21.35 -27.55 -10.58
N THR A 865 21.32 -26.72 -11.63
CA THR A 865 22.34 -25.68 -11.84
C THR A 865 22.22 -24.57 -10.80
N LEU A 866 21.00 -24.20 -10.43
CA LEU A 866 20.71 -23.17 -9.43
C LEU A 866 20.90 -23.76 -8.03
N GLU A 867 20.29 -24.92 -7.76
CA GLU A 867 20.29 -25.58 -6.44
C GLU A 867 21.69 -25.92 -5.89
N LEU A 868 22.64 -26.26 -6.76
CA LEU A 868 24.00 -26.58 -6.32
C LEU A 868 24.85 -25.33 -6.05
N ASN A 869 24.42 -24.16 -6.55
CA ASN A 869 25.14 -22.90 -6.48
C ASN A 869 24.67 -22.08 -5.29
N SER A 870 25.57 -21.86 -4.32
CA SER A 870 25.30 -21.09 -3.10
C SER A 870 24.99 -19.60 -3.33
N THR A 871 25.17 -19.10 -4.55
CA THR A 871 24.77 -17.74 -4.93
C THR A 871 23.25 -17.63 -5.14
N TYR A 872 22.65 -18.68 -5.70
CA TYR A 872 21.25 -18.74 -6.10
C TYR A 872 20.41 -19.43 -5.02
N THR A 873 20.89 -20.56 -4.48
CA THR A 873 20.25 -21.26 -3.36
C THR A 873 21.15 -21.24 -2.10
N PRO A 874 21.29 -20.09 -1.42
CA PRO A 874 21.99 -20.01 -0.14
C PRO A 874 21.17 -20.69 0.98
N MET A 875 21.85 -21.30 1.95
CA MET A 875 21.22 -22.10 3.01
C MET A 875 21.20 -21.41 4.39
N ASP A 876 21.87 -20.26 4.51
CA ASP A 876 22.11 -19.53 5.76
C ASP A 876 21.44 -18.15 5.77
N GLN A 877 20.48 -17.89 4.87
CA GLN A 877 19.77 -16.62 4.90
C GLN A 877 18.79 -16.59 6.07
N PRO A 878 18.66 -15.43 6.74
CA PRO A 878 17.67 -15.28 7.80
C PRO A 878 16.27 -14.96 7.24
N LEU A 879 16.14 -14.62 5.96
CA LEU A 879 14.87 -14.32 5.29
C LEU A 879 14.89 -14.87 3.86
N TYR A 880 13.87 -15.67 3.54
CA TYR A 880 13.55 -16.15 2.18
C TYR A 880 12.17 -15.65 1.78
N ALA A 881 12.04 -15.18 0.53
CA ALA A 881 10.76 -14.74 -0.04
C ALA A 881 10.61 -15.29 -1.46
N ASP A 882 9.67 -16.21 -1.65
CA ASP A 882 9.35 -16.86 -2.92
C ASP A 882 7.97 -16.39 -3.41
N PHE A 883 7.78 -16.25 -4.73
CA PHE A 883 6.52 -15.81 -5.35
C PHE A 883 6.06 -16.85 -6.37
N SER A 884 4.80 -17.25 -6.30
CA SER A 884 4.23 -18.34 -7.10
C SER A 884 2.73 -18.10 -7.41
N HIS A 885 2.08 -19.11 -7.97
CA HIS A 885 0.67 -19.11 -8.37
C HIS A 885 -0.19 -19.88 -7.37
N HIS A 886 -1.47 -19.54 -7.26
CA HIS A 886 -2.39 -20.25 -6.36
C HIS A 886 -2.46 -21.76 -6.63
N SER A 887 -2.36 -22.18 -7.90
CA SER A 887 -2.36 -23.58 -8.32
C SER A 887 -1.21 -24.35 -7.68
N VAL A 888 0.02 -23.86 -7.84
CA VAL A 888 1.24 -24.47 -7.28
C VAL A 888 1.19 -24.44 -5.75
N ILE A 889 0.78 -23.33 -5.15
CA ILE A 889 0.71 -23.20 -3.69
C ILE A 889 -0.32 -24.18 -3.09
N THR A 890 -1.46 -24.40 -3.75
CA THR A 890 -2.45 -25.40 -3.32
C THR A 890 -1.87 -26.82 -3.41
N GLY A 891 -1.09 -27.10 -4.47
CA GLY A 891 -0.29 -28.33 -4.57
C GLY A 891 0.74 -28.47 -3.43
N ILE A 892 1.44 -27.38 -3.08
CA ILE A 892 2.39 -27.33 -1.96
C ILE A 892 1.69 -27.65 -0.64
N MET A 893 0.53 -27.07 -0.35
CA MET A 893 -0.26 -27.41 0.84
C MET A 893 -0.62 -28.90 0.90
N THR A 894 -0.98 -29.47 -0.25
CA THR A 894 -1.28 -30.90 -0.37
C THR A 894 -0.03 -31.75 -0.13
N ALA A 895 1.12 -31.37 -0.69
CA ALA A 895 2.40 -32.05 -0.53
C ALA A 895 2.98 -31.95 0.90
N LEU A 896 2.73 -30.83 1.59
CA LEU A 896 3.02 -30.63 3.02
C LEU A 896 2.12 -31.47 3.94
N ASN A 897 1.12 -32.14 3.37
CA ASN A 897 0.16 -32.96 4.09
C ASN A 897 -0.67 -32.15 5.10
N LEU A 898 -1.17 -30.98 4.68
CA LEU A 898 -2.05 -30.12 5.49
C LEU A 898 -3.47 -30.73 5.59
N THR A 899 -3.60 -31.85 6.29
CA THR A 899 -4.80 -32.72 6.27
C THR A 899 -6.06 -32.09 6.90
N GLN A 900 -5.91 -30.99 7.63
CA GLN A 900 -7.01 -30.20 8.17
C GLN A 900 -7.88 -29.58 7.06
N PHE A 901 -7.37 -29.56 5.82
CA PHE A 901 -8.10 -29.16 4.62
C PHE A 901 -8.62 -30.33 3.79
N LYS A 902 -8.46 -31.59 4.20
CA LYS A 902 -8.73 -32.81 3.40
C LYS A 902 -10.23 -33.17 3.27
N ASP A 903 -11.15 -32.27 3.62
CA ASP A 903 -12.59 -32.53 3.53
C ASP A 903 -13.00 -32.87 2.08
N TRP A 904 -13.83 -33.91 1.90
CA TRP A 904 -14.44 -34.18 0.60
C TRP A 904 -15.50 -33.14 0.26
N LEU A 905 -15.42 -32.56 -0.93
CA LEU A 905 -16.39 -31.58 -1.43
C LEU A 905 -17.41 -32.28 -2.35
N ASP A 906 -18.67 -32.33 -1.90
CA ASP A 906 -19.78 -32.89 -2.69
C ASP A 906 -20.26 -31.87 -3.74
N PRO A 907 -20.15 -32.15 -5.05
CA PRO A 907 -20.48 -31.20 -6.11
C PRO A 907 -21.99 -30.95 -6.29
N THR A 908 -22.84 -31.58 -5.47
CA THR A 908 -24.29 -31.42 -5.51
C THR A 908 -24.88 -30.91 -4.19
N LYS A 909 -24.11 -30.99 -3.10
CA LYS A 909 -24.57 -30.66 -1.74
C LYS A 909 -23.47 -29.98 -0.91
N PRO A 910 -23.40 -28.63 -0.92
CA PRO A 910 -22.38 -27.90 -0.18
C PRO A 910 -22.40 -28.19 1.32
N ASN A 911 -21.22 -28.46 1.89
CA ASN A 911 -21.04 -28.48 3.35
C ASN A 911 -20.74 -27.06 3.85
N PRO A 912 -21.62 -26.43 4.66
CA PRO A 912 -21.37 -25.09 5.19
C PRO A 912 -20.23 -25.05 6.22
N HIS A 913 -19.89 -26.19 6.82
CA HIS A 913 -18.84 -26.31 7.85
C HIS A 913 -17.49 -26.79 7.32
N ARG A 914 -17.33 -26.90 5.99
CA ARG A 914 -16.06 -27.29 5.36
C ARG A 914 -14.92 -26.36 5.80
N LYS A 915 -13.74 -26.94 6.00
CA LYS A 915 -12.54 -26.18 6.37
C LYS A 915 -11.83 -25.57 5.18
N TYR A 916 -11.84 -26.23 4.02
CA TYR A 916 -11.29 -25.63 2.80
C TYR A 916 -12.30 -24.65 2.19
N ARG A 917 -11.92 -23.38 2.19
CA ARG A 917 -12.60 -22.28 1.49
C ARG A 917 -11.54 -21.50 0.74
N THR A 918 -11.66 -21.37 -0.56
CA THR A 918 -10.65 -20.81 -1.46
C THR A 918 -10.37 -19.35 -1.10
N SER A 919 -11.40 -18.58 -0.77
CA SER A 919 -11.27 -17.21 -0.24
C SER A 919 -10.37 -17.11 0.99
N GLN A 920 -10.40 -18.11 1.86
CA GLN A 920 -9.63 -18.14 3.10
C GLN A 920 -8.26 -18.80 2.92
N VAL A 921 -8.15 -19.77 2.02
CA VAL A 921 -6.95 -20.62 1.88
C VAL A 921 -6.02 -20.09 0.81
N SER A 922 -6.54 -19.54 -0.29
CA SER A 922 -5.76 -19.06 -1.44
C SER A 922 -6.28 -17.74 -2.03
N PRO A 923 -6.56 -16.69 -1.24
CA PRO A 923 -6.94 -15.38 -1.78
C PRO A 923 -5.82 -14.75 -2.61
N LEU A 924 -6.13 -13.64 -3.28
CA LEU A 924 -5.13 -12.78 -3.91
C LEU A 924 -4.10 -12.30 -2.88
N ALA A 925 -2.83 -12.20 -3.29
CA ALA A 925 -1.71 -11.84 -2.41
C ALA A 925 -1.57 -12.71 -1.16
N LEU A 926 -2.05 -13.96 -1.20
CA LEU A 926 -1.82 -14.97 -0.17
C LEU A 926 -0.36 -14.96 0.31
N ARG A 927 -0.19 -15.28 1.59
CA ARG A 927 1.11 -15.56 2.20
C ARG A 927 1.08 -16.78 3.11
N MET A 928 2.02 -17.69 2.88
CA MET A 928 2.41 -18.73 3.84
C MET A 928 3.76 -18.35 4.46
N VAL A 929 3.85 -18.37 5.79
CA VAL A 929 5.04 -17.95 6.52
C VAL A 929 5.50 -19.03 7.48
N TRP A 930 6.73 -19.51 7.34
CA TRP A 930 7.40 -20.35 8.33
C TRP A 930 8.32 -19.50 9.17
N GLU A 931 7.96 -19.29 10.43
CA GLU A 931 8.80 -18.62 11.42
C GLU A 931 9.61 -19.68 12.17
N VAL A 932 10.93 -19.61 12.08
CA VAL A 932 11.87 -20.47 12.82
C VAL A 932 12.38 -19.70 14.02
N MET A 933 12.32 -20.31 15.20
CA MET A 933 12.56 -19.69 16.49
C MET A 933 13.52 -20.53 17.34
N ASP A 934 14.46 -19.87 18.01
CA ASP A 934 15.22 -20.45 19.13
C ASP A 934 14.38 -20.28 20.40
N CYS A 935 14.02 -21.37 21.06
CA CYS A 935 13.20 -21.35 22.27
C CYS A 935 13.96 -21.97 23.45
N ASP A 936 14.00 -21.27 24.58
CA ASP A 936 14.50 -21.80 25.85
C ASP A 936 13.33 -22.34 26.69
N MET A 937 13.14 -23.65 26.65
CA MET A 937 12.07 -24.33 27.38
C MET A 937 12.65 -25.01 28.62
N ASN A 938 12.71 -24.26 29.73
CA ASN A 938 13.22 -24.72 31.03
C ASN A 938 14.72 -25.09 31.04
N GLY A 939 15.56 -24.38 30.28
CA GLY A 939 17.00 -24.59 30.21
C GLY A 939 17.47 -25.43 29.03
N ASP A 940 16.54 -26.07 28.31
CA ASP A 940 16.82 -26.78 27.06
C ASP A 940 16.52 -25.85 25.87
N LYS A 941 17.59 -25.50 25.13
CA LYS A 941 17.48 -24.75 23.87
C LYS A 941 17.15 -25.70 22.74
N GLU A 942 16.05 -25.41 22.05
CA GLU A 942 15.58 -26.21 20.93
C GLU A 942 14.96 -25.31 19.87
N ASP A 943 15.15 -25.67 18.61
CA ASP A 943 14.60 -24.95 17.47
C ASP A 943 13.18 -25.40 17.18
N TYR A 944 12.25 -24.45 17.22
CA TYR A 944 10.86 -24.66 16.82
C TYR A 944 10.53 -23.86 15.57
N LEU A 945 9.55 -24.35 14.81
CA LEU A 945 8.90 -23.60 13.75
C LEU A 945 7.40 -23.47 14.01
N ARG A 946 6.85 -22.43 13.39
CA ARG A 946 5.41 -22.18 13.29
C ARG A 946 5.07 -21.86 11.85
N LEU A 947 3.99 -22.45 11.33
CA LEU A 947 3.42 -22.08 10.05
C LEU A 947 2.27 -21.08 10.28
N LYS A 948 2.28 -19.96 9.56
CA LYS A 948 1.15 -19.04 9.43
C LYS A 948 0.60 -19.09 8.01
N LEU A 949 -0.69 -19.28 7.86
CA LEU A 949 -1.42 -19.12 6.60
C LEU A 949 -2.25 -17.84 6.71
N ASN A 950 -1.95 -16.86 5.85
CA ASN A 950 -2.63 -15.56 5.82
C ASN A 950 -2.77 -14.95 7.24
N ASP A 951 -1.62 -14.80 7.91
CA ASP A 951 -1.47 -14.26 9.28
C ASP A 951 -2.09 -15.07 10.43
N VAL A 952 -2.68 -16.22 10.15
CA VAL A 952 -3.24 -17.12 11.18
C VAL A 952 -2.37 -18.35 11.34
N VAL A 953 -2.09 -18.75 12.57
CA VAL A 953 -1.27 -19.92 12.86
C VAL A 953 -2.01 -21.17 12.41
N TYR A 954 -1.31 -21.99 11.63
CA TYR A 954 -1.77 -23.31 11.24
C TYR A 954 -1.45 -24.32 12.36
N PRO A 955 -2.42 -25.11 12.83
CA PRO A 955 -2.21 -26.07 13.91
C PRO A 955 -1.48 -27.33 13.41
N LEU A 956 -0.14 -27.26 13.33
CA LEU A 956 0.69 -28.41 12.96
C LEU A 956 0.51 -29.57 13.96
N ASP A 957 0.44 -30.80 13.44
CA ASP A 957 0.22 -32.01 14.23
C ASP A 957 0.98 -33.23 13.68
N GLU A 958 0.60 -34.44 14.11
CA GLU A 958 1.29 -35.67 13.72
C GLU A 958 1.28 -35.90 12.20
N SER A 959 0.31 -35.34 11.48
CA SER A 959 0.27 -35.44 10.01
C SER A 959 1.40 -34.69 9.31
N ASN A 960 2.06 -33.77 10.03
CA ASN A 960 3.23 -33.02 9.58
C ASN A 960 4.55 -33.50 10.25
N GLY A 961 4.51 -34.62 10.97
CA GLY A 961 5.65 -35.12 11.75
C GLY A 961 5.85 -34.42 13.09
N CYS A 962 4.85 -33.69 13.57
CA CYS A 962 4.94 -32.87 14.78
C CYS A 962 4.22 -33.53 15.95
N GLN A 963 4.67 -33.23 17.17
CA GLN A 963 3.84 -33.49 18.35
C GLN A 963 2.64 -32.52 18.33
N LYS A 964 1.42 -33.02 18.48
CA LYS A 964 0.24 -32.16 18.61
C LYS A 964 0.34 -31.26 19.84
N ARG A 965 0.30 -29.95 19.59
CA ARG A 965 0.36 -28.89 20.60
C ARG A 965 -0.72 -27.85 20.36
N LYS A 966 -1.15 -27.18 21.44
CA LYS A 966 -2.17 -26.11 21.35
C LYS A 966 -1.67 -24.89 20.58
N ASP A 967 -0.37 -24.61 20.65
CA ASP A 967 0.27 -23.46 20.02
C ASP A 967 0.73 -23.72 18.58
N GLY A 968 0.54 -24.94 18.06
CA GLY A 968 0.92 -25.33 16.70
C GLY A 968 2.44 -25.31 16.44
N LEU A 969 3.28 -25.20 17.48
CA LEU A 969 4.73 -25.25 17.32
C LEU A 969 5.19 -26.66 16.99
N CYS A 970 6.22 -26.77 16.16
CA CYS A 970 6.83 -28.04 15.81
C CYS A 970 8.35 -27.93 15.88
N LYS A 971 9.05 -28.97 16.35
CA LYS A 971 10.51 -28.97 16.29
C LYS A 971 10.96 -28.94 14.83
N VAL A 972 11.93 -28.08 14.52
CA VAL A 972 12.41 -27.91 13.14
C VAL A 972 12.93 -29.23 12.57
N SER A 973 13.68 -29.96 13.39
CA SER A 973 14.24 -31.27 13.04
C SER A 973 13.16 -32.31 12.74
N ASP A 974 12.11 -32.40 13.56
CA ASP A 974 11.02 -33.35 13.37
C ASP A 974 10.26 -33.07 12.07
N TYR A 975 9.84 -31.81 11.87
CA TYR A 975 9.11 -31.38 10.68
C TYR A 975 9.93 -31.61 9.40
N ALA A 976 11.17 -31.10 9.35
CA ALA A 976 11.97 -31.17 8.13
C ALA A 976 12.38 -32.62 7.80
N ASN A 977 12.73 -33.44 8.80
CA ASN A 977 13.02 -34.87 8.57
C ASN A 977 11.76 -35.63 8.14
N PHE A 978 10.58 -35.29 8.66
CA PHE A 978 9.34 -35.88 8.20
C PHE A 978 9.12 -35.60 6.70
N LEU A 979 9.27 -34.35 6.27
CA LEU A 979 9.17 -33.97 4.86
C LEU A 979 10.18 -34.72 3.98
N VAL A 980 11.46 -34.77 4.37
CA VAL A 980 12.51 -35.51 3.62
C VAL A 980 12.15 -36.99 3.47
N ASN A 981 11.63 -37.62 4.51
CA ASN A 981 11.38 -39.06 4.52
C ASN A 981 10.07 -39.47 3.83
N HIS A 982 9.08 -38.59 3.76
CA HIS A 982 7.70 -38.93 3.38
C HIS A 982 7.18 -38.17 2.16
N ALA A 983 7.49 -36.88 1.98
CA ALA A 983 6.82 -36.04 0.98
C ALA A 983 7.03 -36.57 -0.46
N TYR A 984 8.27 -36.91 -0.83
CA TYR A 984 8.57 -37.49 -2.14
C TYR A 984 7.84 -38.82 -2.38
N LYS A 985 7.93 -39.75 -1.42
CA LYS A 985 7.29 -41.06 -1.55
C LYS A 985 5.76 -40.94 -1.65
N ALA A 986 5.16 -40.08 -0.83
CA ALA A 986 3.73 -39.84 -0.83
C ALA A 986 3.24 -39.17 -2.12
N SER A 987 4.09 -38.40 -2.80
CA SER A 987 3.74 -37.76 -4.07
C SER A 987 3.63 -38.74 -5.24
N LYS A 988 4.31 -39.90 -5.16
CA LYS A 988 4.45 -40.86 -6.27
C LYS A 988 4.85 -40.18 -7.58
N PHE A 989 5.74 -39.18 -7.50
CA PHE A 989 6.05 -38.23 -8.58
C PHE A 989 6.21 -38.91 -9.95
N ASP A 990 7.11 -39.88 -10.08
CA ASP A 990 7.39 -40.53 -11.36
C ASP A 990 6.17 -41.23 -11.96
N LEU A 991 5.43 -41.98 -11.13
CA LEU A 991 4.24 -42.72 -11.55
C LEU A 991 3.13 -41.77 -12.00
N VAL A 992 2.83 -40.76 -11.18
CA VAL A 992 1.70 -39.86 -11.41
C VAL A 992 1.98 -38.90 -12.54
N CYS A 993 3.22 -38.40 -12.67
CA CYS A 993 3.57 -37.43 -13.70
C CYS A 993 3.81 -38.05 -15.08
N PHE A 994 4.30 -39.30 -15.15
CA PHE A 994 4.71 -39.92 -16.42
C PHE A 994 3.97 -41.22 -16.75
N GLY A 995 3.26 -41.83 -15.80
CA GLY A 995 2.42 -43.00 -16.04
C GLY A 995 1.18 -42.68 -16.87
N LYS A 996 0.56 -43.72 -17.43
CA LYS A 996 -0.60 -43.65 -18.31
C LYS A 996 -1.82 -44.25 -17.61
N ASN A 997 -2.91 -43.49 -17.60
CA ASN A 997 -4.21 -44.01 -17.15
C ASN A 997 -4.62 -45.24 -17.98
N GLN A 998 -5.31 -46.18 -17.36
CA GLN A 998 -5.70 -47.52 -17.83
C GLN A 998 -4.55 -48.52 -18.03
N THR A 999 -3.28 -48.07 -18.07
CA THR A 999 -2.12 -48.95 -18.22
C THR A 999 -1.39 -49.11 -16.89
N ASP A 1000 -0.90 -48.01 -16.32
CA ASP A 1000 -0.09 -48.01 -15.10
C ASP A 1000 -0.96 -47.83 -13.84
N PHE A 1001 -2.17 -47.30 -14.00
CA PHE A 1001 -3.18 -47.13 -12.96
C PHE A 1001 -4.57 -46.94 -13.58
N THR A 1002 -5.63 -47.12 -12.81
CA THR A 1002 -7.02 -46.85 -13.23
C THR A 1002 -7.59 -45.66 -12.45
N LEU A 1003 -7.70 -44.51 -13.11
CA LEU A 1003 -8.30 -43.31 -12.56
C LEU A 1003 -9.66 -43.07 -13.21
N THR A 1004 -10.72 -43.02 -12.38
CA THR A 1004 -12.13 -42.88 -12.82
C THR A 1004 -12.81 -41.63 -12.29
N GLY A 1005 -12.15 -40.85 -11.44
CA GLY A 1005 -12.72 -39.66 -10.81
C GLY A 1005 -11.76 -39.02 -9.80
N PRO A 1006 -12.24 -37.99 -9.08
CA PRO A 1006 -11.45 -37.28 -8.09
C PRO A 1006 -10.93 -38.21 -6.98
N VAL A 1007 -9.76 -37.89 -6.45
CA VAL A 1007 -9.16 -38.63 -5.33
C VAL A 1007 -9.45 -37.95 -4.00
N THR A 1008 -9.00 -38.53 -2.88
CA THR A 1008 -9.23 -37.93 -1.55
C THR A 1008 -7.95 -37.43 -0.88
N ASP A 1009 -6.78 -37.70 -1.45
CA ASP A 1009 -5.49 -37.46 -0.79
C ASP A 1009 -4.46 -36.77 -1.68
N GLY A 1010 -4.87 -36.18 -2.79
CA GLY A 1010 -3.95 -35.49 -3.70
C GLY A 1010 -3.01 -36.41 -4.47
N VAL A 1011 -3.31 -37.72 -4.51
CA VAL A 1011 -2.53 -38.78 -5.14
C VAL A 1011 -3.41 -39.97 -5.52
N ILE A 1012 -2.98 -40.75 -6.50
CA ILE A 1012 -3.63 -42.00 -6.91
C ILE A 1012 -3.55 -43.05 -5.77
N PRO A 1013 -4.68 -43.68 -5.36
CA PRO A 1013 -4.68 -44.72 -4.32
C PRO A 1013 -3.90 -45.97 -4.73
N ASP A 1014 -3.28 -46.67 -3.77
CA ASP A 1014 -2.49 -47.88 -4.05
C ASP A 1014 -3.30 -49.00 -4.73
N LYS A 1015 -4.57 -49.14 -4.34
CA LYS A 1015 -5.49 -50.13 -4.92
C LYS A 1015 -5.78 -49.93 -6.41
N ASP A 1016 -5.53 -48.73 -6.92
CA ASP A 1016 -5.85 -48.33 -8.29
C ASP A 1016 -4.58 -48.33 -9.18
N ILE A 1017 -3.42 -48.71 -8.63
CA ILE A 1017 -2.14 -48.82 -9.36
C ILE A 1017 -1.98 -50.24 -9.88
N HIS A 1018 -1.59 -50.38 -11.14
CA HIS A 1018 -1.33 -51.67 -11.77
C HIS A 1018 0.11 -52.10 -11.50
N ALA A 1019 0.32 -53.42 -11.37
CA ALA A 1019 1.61 -54.02 -11.02
C ALA A 1019 2.60 -54.09 -12.19
#